data_AF-A0A0D7AZW5-F1
#
_entry.id   AF-A0A0D7AZW5-F1
#
_cell.length_a   1.000
_cell.length_b   1.000
_cell.length_c   1.000
_cell.angle_alpha   90.00
_cell.angle_beta   90.00
_cell.angle_gamma   90.00
#
_symmetry.space_group_name_H-M   'P 1'
#
loop_
_entity.id
_entity.type
_entity.pdbx_description
1 polymer ?
#
loop_
_entity_poly.entity_id
_entity_poly.type
_entity_poly.pdbx_seq_one_letter_code
_entity_poly.pdbx_strand_id
1 'polypeptide(L)'
;MASAPDMPYGRLRRLYGAAPGLVDPSQPQRLLHTSASKLAFATFDARTASSKEDLTDISRLRLQDDLNNAKRIVIETTPQGVPFWRFVPRAKWDDGVTDEGVWPRSVELSGELVEMDQDQWDVYKLDPYYECRVRPRPAPPLITAVLRQPPQTPAPATGTRKRAMAPPTPPDSAPGPSDTEAVFGSSGEEEDEVADMIVDEMMVDQPEPPLANAKPVAGPSVMPTPRTQRVREGILREREQRRAKISRRTEKISNPPVNFNFEEHIPRPPPPPPDNKRNLGNVNGCLKTPPDTHYTERIDTERNPIIWEAKGNTKRNRTMSPGEARRKIQSKRSARERAKLQRLAEEREARVRERERLFQQGGITEAQRAQSQGPEASSYTRAWTEQPDEPETIVEEDEDIEVEEDRPQGRAQTEAPQASGSSAADSDERNDSIAESMRKLAELDRDRPLWEEAARTRQARERAEEEANRAAAEERQKAEARRRAEEALRKARAKEQAAAAKDEEARRKREERAQHVRAEHYRQMRWVQWNDTVAVNRFIQTGQQFDRRGFTLDDPVTFDLVPWPILKRPLGLGAEDIDFASVEEFFRRLEQLRPHDYRTLLKQAQIRFHPDRWRAKNVYGSVDDAEKDCMETAVTTVSQTVTQLRG
;
A
#
# COMPACT_ATOMS: atom_id res chain seq x y z
N MET A 1 -0.20 54.98 -39.90
CA MET A 1 -0.26 53.51 -39.87
C MET A 1 0.87 53.01 -40.75
N ALA A 2 2.01 52.66 -40.15
CA ALA A 2 3.17 52.15 -40.90
C ALA A 2 2.90 50.69 -41.26
N SER A 3 2.86 50.36 -42.56
CA SER A 3 2.76 49.00 -43.04
C SER A 3 3.89 48.17 -42.45
N ALA A 4 3.53 47.12 -41.72
CA ALA A 4 4.49 46.10 -41.30
C ALA A 4 5.18 45.58 -42.56
N PRO A 5 6.52 45.53 -42.60
CA PRO A 5 7.24 45.02 -43.74
C PRO A 5 6.78 43.58 -44.00
N ASP A 6 6.41 43.31 -45.26
CA ASP A 6 6.13 41.98 -45.78
C ASP A 6 7.35 41.10 -45.49
N MET A 7 7.29 40.35 -44.38
CA MET A 7 8.29 39.37 -44.04
C MET A 7 8.13 38.26 -45.08
N PRO A 8 9.11 38.03 -45.97
CA PRO A 8 9.03 36.92 -46.91
C PRO A 8 8.80 35.67 -46.07
N TYR A 9 7.70 34.97 -46.32
CA TYR A 9 7.37 33.69 -45.71
C TYR A 9 8.39 32.65 -46.17
N GLY A 10 9.62 32.80 -45.71
CA GLY A 10 10.70 31.85 -45.87
C GLY A 10 10.23 30.54 -45.28
N ARG A 11 10.36 29.47 -46.05
CA ARG A 11 10.08 28.11 -45.63
C ARG A 11 10.77 27.87 -44.29
N LEU A 12 10.00 27.72 -43.22
CA LEU A 12 10.52 27.51 -41.87
C LEU A 12 11.54 26.37 -41.90
N ARG A 13 12.73 26.62 -41.35
CA ARG A 13 13.77 25.62 -41.25
C ARG A 13 13.26 24.50 -40.35
N ARG A 14 13.40 23.26 -40.83
CA ARG A 14 12.89 22.04 -40.20
C ARG A 14 14.03 21.27 -39.57
N LEU A 15 13.96 21.04 -38.26
CA LEU A 15 14.94 20.29 -37.48
C LEU A 15 14.27 19.01 -36.96
N TYR A 16 14.77 17.85 -37.38
CA TYR A 16 14.20 16.55 -37.01
C TYR A 16 15.29 15.54 -36.59
N GLY A 17 14.92 14.62 -35.71
CA GLY A 17 15.72 13.48 -35.26
C GLY A 17 16.58 13.76 -34.02
N ALA A 18 17.44 12.83 -33.65
CA ALA A 18 18.22 12.88 -32.42
C ALA A 18 19.68 13.37 -32.60
N ALA A 19 20.05 13.83 -33.80
CA ALA A 19 21.43 14.24 -34.09
C ALA A 19 21.73 15.63 -33.51
N PRO A 20 22.72 15.79 -32.61
CA PRO A 20 23.12 17.10 -32.12
C PRO A 20 23.88 17.89 -33.18
N GLY A 21 23.86 19.21 -33.06
CA GLY A 21 24.68 20.13 -33.85
C GLY A 21 24.13 20.54 -35.21
N LEU A 22 22.82 20.39 -35.45
CA LEU A 22 22.19 20.83 -36.70
C LEU A 22 22.25 22.36 -36.90
N VAL A 23 22.18 23.14 -35.81
CA VAL A 23 22.30 24.61 -35.83
C VAL A 23 23.60 25.09 -35.21
N ASP A 24 24.06 24.44 -34.14
CA ASP A 24 25.30 24.75 -33.44
C ASP A 24 26.30 23.61 -33.54
N PRO A 25 27.29 23.69 -34.45
CA PRO A 25 28.28 22.62 -34.67
C PRO A 25 29.10 22.25 -33.43
N SER A 26 29.13 23.10 -32.39
CA SER A 26 29.85 22.84 -31.15
C SER A 26 29.04 22.05 -30.11
N GLN A 27 27.71 21.93 -30.29
CA GLN A 27 26.81 21.20 -29.39
C GLN A 27 27.22 19.72 -29.18
N PRO A 28 27.64 18.94 -30.19
CA PRO A 28 28.06 17.55 -29.98
C PRO A 28 29.22 17.41 -28.98
N GLN A 29 30.16 18.37 -28.96
CA GLN A 29 31.31 18.36 -28.05
C GLN A 29 30.93 18.62 -26.60
N ARG A 30 29.82 19.35 -26.35
CA ARG A 30 29.32 19.63 -25.00
C ARG A 30 28.40 18.55 -24.47
N LEU A 31 27.66 17.90 -25.36
CA LEU A 31 26.56 17.01 -25.00
C LEU A 31 26.98 15.54 -24.96
N LEU A 32 27.76 15.07 -25.95
CA LEU A 32 28.16 13.67 -26.08
C LEU A 32 29.38 13.35 -25.23
N HIS A 33 29.46 12.13 -24.70
CA HIS A 33 30.67 11.64 -24.01
C HIS A 33 31.82 11.40 -25.00
N THR A 34 31.49 10.93 -26.21
CA THR A 34 32.45 10.78 -27.30
C THR A 34 31.89 11.41 -28.58
N SER A 35 32.75 12.00 -29.41
CA SER A 35 32.33 12.70 -30.64
C SER A 35 31.60 11.81 -31.66
N ALA A 36 31.76 10.49 -31.56
CA ALA A 36 31.12 9.50 -32.42
C ALA A 36 29.94 8.77 -31.76
N SER A 37 29.55 9.14 -30.54
CA SER A 37 28.35 8.62 -29.88
C SER A 37 27.07 9.00 -30.63
N LYS A 38 26.04 8.16 -30.54
CA LYS A 38 24.70 8.43 -31.07
C LYS A 38 23.68 8.54 -29.94
N LEU A 39 22.74 9.48 -30.08
CA LEU A 39 21.61 9.60 -29.16
C LEU A 39 20.39 8.91 -29.74
N ALA A 40 19.63 8.24 -28.87
CA ALA A 40 18.27 7.81 -29.10
C ALA A 40 17.42 8.27 -27.92
N PHE A 41 16.15 8.57 -28.15
CA PHE A 41 15.25 8.92 -27.07
C PHE A 41 14.19 7.86 -26.87
N ALA A 42 13.80 7.68 -25.60
CA ALA A 42 12.75 6.74 -25.22
C ALA A 42 11.94 7.32 -24.06
N THR A 43 10.77 6.74 -23.87
CA THR A 43 9.92 7.03 -22.72
C THR A 43 10.26 6.03 -21.61
N PHE A 44 10.71 6.53 -20.47
CA PHE A 44 10.95 5.74 -19.27
C PHE A 44 9.64 5.47 -18.56
N ASP A 45 9.28 4.20 -18.52
CA ASP A 45 8.26 3.66 -17.64
C ASP A 45 8.94 2.91 -16.49
N ALA A 46 8.72 3.39 -15.27
CA ALA A 46 9.28 2.78 -14.06
C ALA A 46 8.89 1.30 -13.93
N ARG A 47 7.69 0.91 -14.40
CA ARG A 47 7.20 -0.47 -14.35
C ARG A 47 7.97 -1.40 -15.29
N THR A 48 8.44 -0.86 -16.40
CA THR A 48 9.24 -1.61 -17.39
C THR A 48 10.72 -1.69 -16.96
N ALA A 49 11.21 -0.66 -16.24
CA ALA A 49 12.60 -0.58 -15.80
C ALA A 49 12.91 -1.35 -14.51
N SER A 50 11.92 -1.52 -13.61
CA SER A 50 12.10 -2.37 -12.42
C SER A 50 11.97 -3.84 -12.79
N SER A 51 13.03 -4.63 -12.57
CA SER A 51 12.92 -6.09 -12.56
C SER A 51 11.88 -6.49 -11.50
N LYS A 52 11.10 -7.54 -11.78
CA LYS A 52 9.99 -7.97 -10.91
C LYS A 52 10.40 -8.27 -9.47
N GLU A 53 11.69 -8.48 -9.21
CA GLU A 53 12.23 -8.88 -7.91
C GLU A 53 12.42 -7.70 -6.93
N ASP A 54 12.63 -6.46 -7.39
CA ASP A 54 12.91 -5.30 -6.53
C ASP A 54 11.68 -4.41 -6.20
N LEU A 55 10.48 -4.84 -6.57
CA LEU A 55 9.25 -4.03 -6.53
C LEU A 55 8.68 -3.74 -5.13
N THR A 56 9.20 -4.37 -4.07
CA THR A 56 8.62 -4.24 -2.72
C THR A 56 8.85 -2.86 -2.10
N ASP A 57 9.92 -2.14 -2.47
CA ASP A 57 10.27 -0.85 -1.84
C ASP A 57 9.85 0.39 -2.66
N ILE A 58 9.55 0.23 -3.95
CA ILE A 58 9.14 1.35 -4.84
C ILE A 58 7.76 1.90 -4.44
N SER A 59 6.89 1.06 -3.88
CA SER A 59 5.56 1.47 -3.37
C SER A 59 5.61 2.48 -2.21
N ARG A 60 6.74 2.59 -1.51
CA ARG A 60 6.95 3.55 -0.41
C ARG A 60 7.44 4.92 -0.88
N LEU A 61 7.95 5.00 -2.10
CA LEU A 61 8.23 6.28 -2.73
C LEU A 61 6.88 6.86 -3.18
N ARG A 62 6.27 7.70 -2.33
CA ARG A 62 5.06 8.49 -2.61
C ARG A 62 5.30 9.50 -3.76
N LEU A 63 5.60 9.01 -4.96
CA LEU A 63 5.69 9.75 -6.22
C LEU A 63 4.34 9.70 -6.98
N GLN A 64 3.19 9.65 -6.29
CA GLN A 64 1.87 9.44 -6.93
C GLN A 64 1.52 10.50 -8.00
N ASP A 65 2.05 11.73 -7.90
CA ASP A 65 1.83 12.76 -8.93
C ASP A 65 2.92 12.83 -10.01
N ASP A 66 4.10 12.26 -9.76
CA ASP A 66 5.23 12.28 -10.71
C ASP A 66 5.39 10.97 -11.51
N LEU A 67 4.67 9.91 -11.13
CA LEU A 67 4.69 8.60 -11.81
C LEU A 67 3.80 8.54 -13.06
N ASN A 68 2.77 9.39 -13.15
CA ASN A 68 1.86 9.39 -14.31
C ASN A 68 2.41 10.17 -15.52
N ASN A 69 3.43 11.00 -15.32
CA ASN A 69 4.09 11.70 -16.43
C ASN A 69 5.27 10.87 -16.90
N ALA A 70 5.06 10.13 -17.98
CA ALA A 70 6.07 9.29 -18.60
C ALA A 70 7.33 10.14 -18.86
N LYS A 71 8.42 9.84 -18.14
CA LYS A 71 9.64 10.67 -18.17
C LYS A 71 10.42 10.31 -19.41
N ARG A 72 10.88 11.29 -20.17
CA ARG A 72 11.77 11.00 -21.30
C ARG A 72 13.20 10.77 -20.84
N ILE A 73 13.83 9.75 -21.41
CA ILE A 73 15.24 9.41 -21.23
C ILE A 73 15.94 9.53 -22.58
N VAL A 74 17.22 9.88 -22.52
CA VAL A 74 18.14 9.78 -23.65
C VAL A 74 19.04 8.58 -23.40
N ILE A 75 19.22 7.76 -24.44
CA ILE A 75 20.14 6.64 -24.50
C ILE A 75 21.26 7.04 -25.45
N GLU A 76 22.47 7.22 -24.92
CA GLU A 76 23.68 7.44 -25.69
C GLU A 76 24.36 6.10 -25.95
N THR A 77 24.53 5.73 -27.21
CA THR A 77 25.31 4.55 -27.62
C THR A 77 26.68 4.99 -28.09
N THR A 78 27.73 4.56 -27.39
CA THR A 78 29.11 4.81 -27.80
C THR A 78 29.46 4.04 -29.08
N PRO A 79 30.55 4.40 -29.79
CA PRO A 79 31.01 3.63 -30.95
C PRO A 79 31.30 2.14 -30.65
N GLN A 80 31.57 1.82 -29.39
CA GLN A 80 31.79 0.46 -28.91
C GLN A 80 30.48 -0.31 -28.65
N GLY A 81 29.32 0.34 -28.81
CA GLY A 81 28.00 -0.26 -28.59
C GLY A 81 27.53 -0.26 -27.13
N VAL A 82 28.26 0.42 -26.22
CA VAL A 82 27.87 0.50 -24.81
C VAL A 82 26.78 1.56 -24.63
N PRO A 83 25.59 1.22 -24.10
CA PRO A 83 24.53 2.17 -23.86
C PRO A 83 24.67 2.85 -22.50
N PHE A 84 24.63 4.17 -22.48
CA PHE A 84 24.47 4.99 -21.29
C PHE A 84 23.12 5.69 -21.37
N TRP A 85 22.42 5.87 -20.24
CA TRP A 85 21.16 6.59 -20.25
C TRP A 85 21.09 7.64 -19.15
N ARG A 86 20.36 8.71 -19.42
CA ARG A 86 20.06 9.78 -18.46
C ARG A 86 18.69 10.37 -18.72
N PHE A 87 18.07 10.96 -17.69
CA PHE A 87 16.80 11.66 -17.86
C PHE A 87 16.98 12.95 -18.64
N VAL A 88 16.04 13.25 -19.54
CA VAL A 88 15.96 14.55 -20.20
C VAL A 88 15.44 15.58 -19.19
N PRO A 89 16.15 16.69 -18.94
CA PRO A 89 15.66 17.75 -18.07
C PRO A 89 14.30 18.29 -18.54
N ARG A 90 13.44 18.69 -17.58
CA ARG A 90 12.20 19.40 -17.91
C ARG A 90 12.54 20.80 -18.43
N ALA A 91 11.80 21.28 -19.43
CA ALA A 91 11.86 22.68 -19.81
C ALA A 91 11.39 23.57 -18.67
N LYS A 92 11.85 24.83 -18.63
CA LYS A 92 11.27 25.83 -17.74
C LYS A 92 9.91 26.27 -18.29
N TRP A 93 8.93 26.44 -17.41
CA TRP A 93 7.58 26.88 -17.78
C TRP A 93 7.37 28.30 -17.30
N ASP A 94 6.85 29.14 -18.17
CA ASP A 94 6.34 30.46 -17.78
C ASP A 94 4.98 30.31 -17.05
N ASP A 95 4.59 31.34 -16.31
CA ASP A 95 3.33 31.33 -15.56
C ASP A 95 2.12 31.04 -16.48
N GLY A 96 1.31 30.07 -16.08
CA GLY A 96 0.11 29.64 -16.83
C GLY A 96 0.33 28.50 -17.83
N VAL A 97 1.54 27.93 -17.91
CA VAL A 97 1.83 26.74 -18.74
C VAL A 97 1.75 25.46 -17.91
N THR A 98 0.94 24.49 -18.35
CA THR A 98 0.73 23.20 -17.68
C THR A 98 1.56 22.06 -18.27
N ASP A 99 1.92 22.15 -19.55
CA ASP A 99 2.61 21.11 -20.30
C ASP A 99 3.48 21.67 -21.43
N GLU A 100 4.37 20.84 -21.99
CA GLU A 100 5.22 21.22 -23.14
C GLU A 100 4.47 21.23 -24.49
N GLY A 101 3.21 20.77 -24.53
CA GLY A 101 2.38 20.65 -25.72
C GLY A 101 2.68 19.44 -26.61
N VAL A 102 2.09 19.45 -27.81
CA VAL A 102 2.28 18.42 -28.85
C VAL A 102 3.38 18.87 -29.82
N TRP A 103 4.16 17.92 -30.30
CA TRP A 103 5.26 18.10 -31.26
C TRP A 103 4.95 17.36 -32.58
N PRO A 104 5.46 17.81 -33.75
CA PRO A 104 6.37 18.94 -33.97
C PRO A 104 5.70 20.30 -33.83
N ARG A 105 6.47 21.34 -33.48
CA ARG A 105 5.96 22.72 -33.34
C ARG A 105 7.01 23.77 -33.71
N SER A 106 6.54 24.99 -33.97
CA SER A 106 7.41 26.16 -34.16
C SER A 106 8.02 26.60 -32.83
N VAL A 107 9.33 26.77 -32.80
CA VAL A 107 10.15 27.18 -31.66
C VAL A 107 11.06 28.32 -32.09
N GLU A 108 11.19 29.33 -31.24
CA GLU A 108 12.12 30.44 -31.44
C GLU A 108 13.50 30.04 -30.88
N LEU A 109 14.44 29.72 -31.77
CA LEU A 109 15.80 29.31 -31.45
C LEU A 109 16.76 30.46 -31.74
N SER A 110 17.28 31.10 -30.70
CA SER A 110 18.24 32.24 -30.83
C SER A 110 17.74 33.36 -31.75
N GLY A 111 16.42 33.62 -31.76
CA GLY A 111 15.78 34.66 -32.58
C GLY A 111 15.32 34.20 -33.97
N GLU A 112 15.60 32.95 -34.36
CA GLU A 112 15.07 32.34 -35.59
C GLU A 112 13.89 31.43 -35.28
N LEU A 113 12.79 31.53 -36.03
CA LEU A 113 11.66 30.61 -35.88
C LEU A 113 11.91 29.33 -36.69
N VAL A 114 12.05 28.20 -36.00
CA VAL A 114 12.31 26.88 -36.59
C VAL A 114 11.20 25.90 -36.24
N GLU A 115 10.86 25.00 -37.15
CA GLU A 115 9.95 23.88 -36.88
C GLU A 115 10.78 22.69 -36.38
N MET A 116 10.44 22.18 -35.20
CA MET A 116 11.27 21.18 -34.52
C MET A 116 10.40 20.03 -33.99
N ASP A 117 10.92 18.81 -33.99
CA ASP A 117 10.30 17.67 -33.32
C ASP A 117 10.69 17.56 -31.85
N GLN A 118 10.06 16.61 -31.15
CA GLN A 118 10.30 16.37 -29.73
C GLN A 118 11.77 15.98 -29.47
N ASP A 119 12.38 15.20 -30.36
CA ASP A 119 13.74 14.68 -30.18
C ASP A 119 14.76 15.82 -30.28
N GLN A 120 14.65 16.70 -31.28
CA GLN A 120 15.52 17.88 -31.36
C GLN A 120 15.30 18.84 -30.19
N TRP A 121 14.05 19.07 -29.76
CA TRP A 121 13.79 19.85 -28.55
C TRP A 121 14.49 19.27 -27.32
N ASP A 122 14.44 17.95 -27.15
CA ASP A 122 15.12 17.26 -26.06
C ASP A 122 16.66 17.32 -26.16
N VAL A 123 17.23 17.33 -27.38
CA VAL A 123 18.66 17.57 -27.59
C VAL A 123 19.08 18.94 -27.01
N TYR A 124 18.29 19.99 -27.25
CA TYR A 124 18.59 21.32 -26.68
C TYR A 124 18.38 21.38 -25.17
N LYS A 125 17.41 20.64 -24.60
CA LYS A 125 17.23 20.56 -23.13
C LYS A 125 18.40 19.87 -22.42
N LEU A 126 19.13 18.99 -23.12
CA LEU A 126 20.30 18.30 -22.57
C LEU A 126 21.56 19.17 -22.55
N ASP A 127 21.64 20.18 -23.40
CA ASP A 127 22.84 21.05 -23.49
C ASP A 127 22.76 22.19 -22.46
N PRO A 128 23.65 22.23 -21.45
CA PRO A 128 23.61 23.26 -20.42
C PRO A 128 23.98 24.66 -20.92
N TYR A 129 24.40 24.80 -22.19
CA TYR A 129 24.57 26.10 -22.85
C TYR A 129 23.24 26.74 -23.26
N TYR A 130 22.16 25.96 -23.39
CA TYR A 130 20.86 26.47 -23.80
C TYR A 130 19.84 26.42 -22.65
N GLU A 131 18.97 27.42 -22.59
CA GLU A 131 17.82 27.45 -21.70
C GLU A 131 16.55 27.32 -22.55
N CYS A 132 15.82 26.21 -22.33
CA CYS A 132 14.57 25.92 -23.01
C CYS A 132 13.39 26.37 -22.14
N ARG A 133 12.58 27.31 -22.64
CA ARG A 133 11.38 27.82 -21.98
C ARG A 133 10.12 27.57 -22.80
N VAL A 134 9.07 27.09 -22.15
CA VAL A 134 7.73 26.97 -22.75
C VAL A 134 6.91 28.18 -22.31
N ARG A 135 6.45 28.96 -23.29
CA ARG A 135 5.64 30.16 -23.08
C ARG A 135 4.14 29.85 -23.25
N PRO A 136 3.23 30.61 -22.62
CA PRO A 136 1.80 30.46 -22.84
C PRO A 136 1.44 30.77 -24.29
N ARG A 137 0.46 30.05 -24.84
CA ARG A 137 -0.06 30.32 -26.19
C ARG A 137 -0.60 31.76 -26.25
N PRO A 138 -0.35 32.51 -27.34
CA PRO A 138 0.11 32.04 -28.66
C PRO A 138 1.63 32.06 -28.87
N ALA A 139 2.44 32.42 -27.87
CA ALA A 139 3.89 32.55 -28.06
C ALA A 139 4.55 31.17 -28.28
N PRO A 140 5.47 31.03 -29.26
CA PRO A 140 6.21 29.78 -29.44
C PRO A 140 7.18 29.55 -28.27
N PRO A 141 7.60 28.31 -27.98
CA PRO A 141 8.66 28.05 -27.02
C PRO A 141 9.93 28.77 -27.45
N LEU A 142 10.79 29.07 -26.48
CA LEU A 142 11.98 29.85 -26.67
C LEU A 142 13.20 29.03 -26.23
N ILE A 143 14.21 28.96 -27.10
CA ILE A 143 15.54 28.45 -26.76
C ILE A 143 16.50 29.63 -26.84
N THR A 144 17.09 29.97 -25.70
CA THR A 144 18.07 31.06 -25.59
C THR A 144 19.41 30.51 -25.13
N ALA A 145 20.49 30.93 -25.78
CA ALA A 145 21.84 30.65 -25.31
C ALA A 145 22.06 31.32 -23.94
N VAL A 146 22.36 30.53 -22.92
CA VAL A 146 22.75 31.02 -21.61
C VAL A 146 24.19 31.49 -21.74
N LEU A 147 24.38 32.82 -21.81
CA LEU A 147 25.68 33.41 -21.52
C LEU A 147 26.00 33.08 -20.06
N ARG A 148 26.72 31.97 -19.84
CA ARG A 148 27.37 31.75 -18.55
C ARG A 148 28.28 32.94 -18.34
N GLN A 149 27.94 33.78 -17.37
CA GLN A 149 28.94 34.71 -16.85
C GLN A 149 30.16 33.85 -16.51
N PRO A 150 31.38 34.20 -17.00
CA PRO A 150 32.58 33.48 -16.61
C PRO A 150 32.56 33.37 -15.09
N PRO A 151 32.86 32.18 -14.52
CA PRO A 151 32.77 31.97 -13.09
C PRO A 151 33.49 33.13 -12.42
N GLN A 152 32.74 34.00 -11.76
CA GLN A 152 33.33 35.15 -11.10
C GLN A 152 34.29 34.54 -10.09
N THR A 153 35.59 34.69 -10.36
CA THR A 153 36.64 34.25 -9.45
C THR A 153 36.25 34.85 -8.11
N PRO A 154 35.99 34.05 -7.07
CA PRO A 154 35.50 34.58 -5.81
C PRO A 154 36.49 35.65 -5.38
N ALA A 155 36.01 36.90 -5.31
CA ALA A 155 36.84 38.02 -4.89
C ALA A 155 37.51 37.62 -3.57
N PRO A 156 38.83 37.81 -3.41
CA PRO A 156 39.53 37.39 -2.21
C PRO A 156 38.87 38.07 -1.02
N ALA A 157 38.22 37.27 -0.17
CA ALA A 157 37.63 37.75 1.05
C ALA A 157 38.77 38.33 1.92
N THR A 158 38.88 39.65 1.94
CA THR A 158 39.71 40.42 2.87
C THR A 158 39.11 40.30 4.27
N GLY A 159 39.33 39.14 4.89
CA GLY A 159 38.91 38.83 6.25
C GLY A 159 40.10 38.38 7.08
N THR A 160 40.68 39.32 7.81
CA THR A 160 41.76 39.15 8.79
C THR A 160 41.53 38.00 9.76
N ARG A 161 42.33 36.93 9.68
CA ARG A 161 42.75 36.14 10.86
C ARG A 161 44.19 35.67 10.72
N LYS A 162 45.04 36.19 11.61
CA LYS A 162 46.40 35.73 11.89
C LYS A 162 46.37 34.25 12.28
N ARG A 163 47.10 33.40 11.56
CA ARG A 163 47.70 32.19 12.13
C ARG A 163 49.04 31.91 11.46
N ALA A 164 49.95 31.47 12.31
CA ALA A 164 51.39 31.51 12.17
C ALA A 164 51.95 30.57 11.09
N MET A 165 53.15 30.94 10.66
CA MET A 165 54.00 30.31 9.66
C MET A 165 54.38 28.87 10.02
N ALA A 166 54.51 28.03 8.99
CA ALA A 166 55.47 26.93 8.94
C ALA A 166 56.12 26.89 7.54
N PRO A 167 57.42 26.56 7.43
CA PRO A 167 58.24 26.75 6.23
C PRO A 167 58.15 25.58 5.23
N PRO A 168 58.62 25.76 3.97
CA PRO A 168 58.47 24.78 2.90
C PRO A 168 59.68 23.84 2.79
N THR A 169 59.43 22.61 2.38
CA THR A 169 60.46 21.68 1.86
C THR A 169 60.02 21.08 0.50
N PRO A 170 60.99 20.74 -0.37
CA PRO A 170 60.83 20.75 -1.83
C PRO A 170 60.49 19.35 -2.43
N PRO A 171 60.25 19.25 -3.76
CA PRO A 171 59.56 18.12 -4.39
C PRO A 171 60.52 17.07 -4.95
N ASP A 172 60.09 15.80 -4.95
CA ASP A 172 60.76 14.75 -5.71
C ASP A 172 59.76 13.80 -6.40
N SER A 173 59.70 13.92 -7.73
CA SER A 173 59.89 12.88 -8.74
C SER A 173 59.23 11.47 -8.61
N ALA A 174 58.11 11.31 -9.33
CA ALA A 174 57.84 10.23 -10.32
C ALA A 174 57.63 8.75 -9.84
N PRO A 175 57.35 7.75 -10.71
CA PRO A 175 56.00 7.16 -10.88
C PRO A 175 55.95 5.61 -10.77
N GLY A 176 54.75 5.01 -10.68
CA GLY A 176 54.54 3.57 -10.96
C GLY A 176 53.42 2.88 -10.15
N PRO A 177 53.05 1.62 -10.47
CA PRO A 177 51.79 1.32 -11.17
C PRO A 177 50.87 0.25 -10.51
N SER A 178 49.79 -0.07 -11.24
CA SER A 178 49.01 -1.32 -11.32
C SER A 178 47.92 -1.67 -10.29
N ASP A 179 46.73 -1.92 -10.87
CA ASP A 179 45.80 -3.04 -10.69
C ASP A 179 45.43 -3.50 -9.28
N THR A 180 44.12 -3.50 -8.98
CA THR A 180 43.31 -4.75 -8.97
C THR A 180 41.83 -4.51 -8.68
N GLU A 181 41.00 -5.28 -9.38
CA GLU A 181 39.57 -5.50 -9.18
C GLU A 181 39.24 -6.13 -7.81
N ALA A 182 38.03 -5.83 -7.30
CA ALA A 182 37.10 -6.74 -6.61
C ALA A 182 35.89 -5.90 -6.14
N VAL A 183 34.73 -5.98 -6.78
CA VAL A 183 33.67 -6.98 -6.53
C VAL A 183 33.45 -7.18 -5.04
N PHE A 184 32.49 -6.44 -4.49
CA PHE A 184 31.96 -6.65 -3.14
C PHE A 184 30.50 -7.08 -3.26
N GLY A 185 30.27 -8.39 -3.29
CA GLY A 185 28.99 -9.03 -3.00
C GLY A 185 28.94 -9.37 -1.52
N SER A 186 27.94 -8.83 -0.80
CA SER A 186 27.59 -9.18 0.58
C SER A 186 26.07 -9.34 0.57
N SER A 187 25.57 -10.58 0.56
CA SER A 187 25.34 -11.46 1.71
C SER A 187 24.19 -10.98 2.61
N GLY A 188 23.18 -11.83 2.75
CA GLY A 188 22.05 -11.62 3.65
C GLY A 188 20.96 -12.68 3.47
N GLU A 189 21.33 -13.96 3.53
CA GLU A 189 20.41 -15.06 3.81
C GLU A 189 19.84 -14.89 5.23
N GLU A 190 18.56 -14.53 5.34
CA GLU A 190 17.73 -14.91 6.47
C GLU A 190 16.47 -15.58 5.90
N GLU A 191 16.50 -16.91 5.92
CA GLU A 191 15.32 -17.77 5.81
C GLU A 191 14.43 -17.51 7.03
N ASP A 192 13.16 -17.13 6.80
CA ASP A 192 12.10 -17.42 7.76
C ASP A 192 10.81 -17.77 7.02
N GLU A 193 10.25 -18.91 7.42
CA GLU A 193 9.20 -19.66 6.74
C GLU A 193 7.82 -18.98 6.76
N VAL A 194 7.28 -18.78 5.56
CA VAL A 194 5.89 -18.97 5.10
C VAL A 194 4.78 -19.23 6.14
N ALA A 195 3.72 -18.41 6.08
CA ALA A 195 2.34 -18.90 5.91
C ALA A 195 1.35 -17.75 5.57
N ASP A 196 0.72 -17.88 4.41
CA ASP A 196 -0.61 -17.40 4.03
C ASP A 196 -0.97 -15.91 4.17
N MET A 197 -0.71 -15.13 3.13
CA MET A 197 -1.62 -14.06 2.71
C MET A 197 -1.67 -13.92 1.18
N ILE A 198 -2.64 -14.63 0.61
CA ILE A 198 -3.51 -14.30 -0.53
C ILE A 198 -2.98 -13.21 -1.49
N VAL A 199 -2.67 -13.70 -2.70
CA VAL A 199 -2.35 -12.97 -3.92
C VAL A 199 -3.58 -12.15 -4.37
N ASP A 200 -3.44 -10.83 -4.47
CA ASP A 200 -4.33 -10.01 -5.29
C ASP A 200 -3.54 -9.42 -6.46
N GLU A 201 -3.63 -10.14 -7.58
CA GLU A 201 -3.11 -9.80 -8.89
C GLU A 201 -3.97 -8.70 -9.56
N MET A 202 -3.26 -7.66 -10.03
CA MET A 202 -3.41 -7.01 -11.34
C MET A 202 -4.60 -6.06 -11.57
N MET A 203 -4.28 -4.76 -11.53
CA MET A 203 -4.92 -3.74 -12.37
C MET A 203 -4.00 -3.36 -13.54
N VAL A 204 -4.51 -3.55 -14.75
CA VAL A 204 -4.00 -2.99 -16.01
C VAL A 204 -5.09 -2.04 -16.53
N ASP A 205 -4.85 -0.73 -16.49
CA ASP A 205 -5.57 0.32 -17.24
C ASP A 205 -4.58 0.84 -18.30
N GLN A 206 -4.83 0.73 -19.60
CA GLN A 206 -5.73 1.49 -20.49
C GLN A 206 -5.24 2.91 -20.91
N PRO A 207 -5.35 3.28 -22.21
CA PRO A 207 -5.11 4.63 -22.72
C PRO A 207 -6.39 5.50 -22.77
N GLU A 208 -6.25 6.82 -22.57
CA GLU A 208 -7.36 7.79 -22.55
C GLU A 208 -8.02 8.06 -23.92
N PRO A 209 -9.34 8.37 -23.98
CA PRO A 209 -10.07 8.72 -25.20
C PRO A 209 -9.91 10.20 -25.63
N PRO A 210 -10.15 10.54 -26.92
CA PRO A 210 -10.04 11.89 -27.44
C PRO A 210 -11.25 12.76 -27.02
N LEU A 211 -10.99 13.83 -26.27
CA LEU A 211 -11.96 14.90 -25.99
C LEU A 211 -12.13 15.80 -27.22
N ALA A 212 -13.28 15.68 -27.87
CA ALA A 212 -13.78 16.68 -28.81
C ALA A 212 -14.89 17.53 -28.15
N ASN A 213 -14.72 18.84 -28.23
CA ASN A 213 -15.74 19.89 -28.13
C ASN A 213 -16.46 20.09 -26.77
N ALA A 214 -15.76 20.74 -25.83
CA ALA A 214 -16.39 21.65 -24.89
C ALA A 214 -15.79 23.04 -25.05
N LYS A 215 -16.61 24.01 -25.49
CA LYS A 215 -16.22 25.44 -25.53
C LYS A 215 -16.04 25.93 -24.08
N PRO A 216 -14.93 26.60 -23.73
CA PRO A 216 -14.80 27.20 -22.42
C PRO A 216 -15.63 28.49 -22.36
N VAL A 217 -16.67 28.49 -21.53
CA VAL A 217 -17.31 29.71 -21.05
C VAL A 217 -16.38 30.32 -20.00
N ALA A 218 -15.95 31.56 -20.23
CA ALA A 218 -15.11 32.33 -19.33
C ALA A 218 -15.84 32.58 -18.00
N GLY A 219 -15.35 31.95 -16.92
CA GLY A 219 -15.75 32.24 -15.54
C GLY A 219 -14.63 33.00 -14.79
N PRO A 220 -14.97 33.96 -13.92
CA PRO A 220 -13.99 34.78 -13.20
C PRO A 220 -13.23 33.96 -12.15
N SER A 221 -11.94 34.32 -12.01
CA SER A 221 -10.99 33.81 -11.02
C SER A 221 -11.59 33.75 -9.61
N VAL A 222 -11.93 32.56 -9.14
CA VAL A 222 -12.35 32.33 -7.75
C VAL A 222 -11.10 32.24 -6.89
N MET A 223 -10.84 33.29 -6.12
CA MET A 223 -9.81 33.32 -5.09
C MET A 223 -9.93 32.09 -4.17
N PRO A 224 -8.82 31.44 -3.79
CA PRO A 224 -8.86 30.30 -2.90
C PRO A 224 -9.50 30.71 -1.57
N THR A 225 -10.59 30.04 -1.22
CA THR A 225 -11.32 30.29 0.04
C THR A 225 -10.38 30.20 1.27
N PRO A 226 -10.66 30.90 2.37
CA PRO A 226 -9.86 30.83 3.60
C PRO A 226 -9.66 29.40 4.13
N ARG A 227 -10.60 28.50 3.79
CA ARG A 227 -10.55 27.08 4.13
C ARG A 227 -9.44 26.32 3.39
N THR A 228 -9.22 26.60 2.10
CA THR A 228 -8.13 25.97 1.32
C THR A 228 -6.77 26.51 1.71
N GLN A 229 -6.66 27.78 2.15
CA GLN A 229 -5.42 28.32 2.72
C GLN A 229 -5.03 27.63 4.03
N ARG A 230 -5.96 27.40 4.97
CA ARG A 230 -5.66 26.70 6.25
C ARG A 230 -5.20 25.25 6.05
N VAL A 231 -5.80 24.54 5.09
CA VAL A 231 -5.36 23.17 4.75
C VAL A 231 -3.95 23.18 4.17
N ARG A 232 -3.63 24.15 3.31
CA ARG A 232 -2.30 24.32 2.72
C ARG A 232 -1.25 24.65 3.79
N GLU A 233 -1.57 25.53 4.74
CA GLU A 233 -0.68 25.85 5.87
C GLU A 233 -0.44 24.65 6.79
N GLY A 234 -1.47 23.84 7.06
CA GLY A 234 -1.33 22.62 7.86
C GLY A 234 -0.35 21.61 7.24
N ILE A 235 -0.43 21.42 5.92
CA ILE A 235 0.47 20.53 5.17
C ILE A 235 1.92 21.05 5.21
N LEU A 236 2.13 22.36 5.12
CA LEU A 236 3.47 22.96 5.21
C LEU A 236 4.07 22.79 6.62
N ARG A 237 3.26 23.01 7.66
CA ARG A 237 3.68 22.83 9.07
C ARG A 237 4.06 21.38 9.37
N GLU A 238 3.30 20.40 8.86
CA GLU A 238 3.64 18.99 9.03
C GLU A 238 4.95 18.63 8.32
N ARG A 239 5.19 19.18 7.11
CA ARG A 239 6.45 18.99 6.38
C ARG A 239 7.64 19.56 7.13
N GLU A 240 7.51 20.75 7.73
CA GLU A 240 8.57 21.34 8.57
C GLU A 240 8.85 20.52 9.83
N GLN A 241 7.82 20.05 10.53
CA GLN A 241 8.00 19.19 11.70
C GLN A 241 8.73 17.88 11.35
N ARG A 242 8.43 17.29 10.20
CA ARG A 242 9.15 16.09 9.70
C ARG A 242 10.61 16.40 9.38
N ARG A 243 10.90 17.53 8.71
CA ARG A 243 12.27 17.96 8.43
C ARG A 243 13.06 18.21 9.71
N ALA A 244 12.48 18.89 10.69
CA ALA A 244 13.10 19.13 12.00
C ALA A 244 13.37 17.82 12.76
N LYS A 245 12.47 16.83 12.67
CA LYS A 245 12.65 15.52 13.31
C LYS A 245 13.76 14.70 12.66
N ILE A 246 13.90 14.76 11.33
CA ILE A 246 15.00 14.11 10.60
C ILE A 246 16.32 14.79 10.97
N SER A 247 16.36 16.12 10.96
CA SER A 247 17.54 16.92 11.34
C SER A 247 18.05 16.60 12.76
N ARG A 248 17.15 16.50 13.75
CA ARG A 248 17.50 16.07 15.12
C ARG A 248 18.02 14.64 15.20
N ARG A 249 17.62 13.77 14.28
CA ARG A 249 18.08 12.37 14.23
C ARG A 249 19.46 12.27 13.57
N THR A 250 19.72 13.06 12.53
CA THR A 250 21.04 13.16 11.90
C THR A 250 22.06 13.83 12.80
N GLU A 251 21.71 14.87 13.57
CA GLU A 251 22.62 15.48 14.57
C GLU A 251 23.01 14.50 15.69
N LYS A 252 22.11 13.58 16.06
CA LYS A 252 22.42 12.52 17.03
C LYS A 252 23.34 11.43 16.47
N ILE A 253 23.42 11.28 15.15
CA ILE A 253 24.26 10.28 14.49
C ILE A 253 25.64 10.86 14.16
N SER A 254 25.77 12.17 13.93
CA SER A 254 27.06 12.78 13.52
C SER A 254 28.04 13.05 14.67
N ASN A 255 27.71 12.72 15.93
CA ASN A 255 28.60 12.83 17.08
C ASN A 255 28.74 11.49 17.83
N PRO A 256 29.49 10.51 17.31
CA PRO A 256 29.92 9.38 18.12
C PRO A 256 31.05 9.82 19.08
N PRO A 257 31.03 9.42 20.36
CA PRO A 257 32.18 9.60 21.23
C PRO A 257 33.34 8.70 20.77
N VAL A 258 34.52 9.32 20.66
CA VAL A 258 35.79 8.71 20.28
C VAL A 258 36.31 7.82 21.42
N ASN A 259 37.04 6.75 21.05
CA ASN A 259 37.75 5.73 21.85
C ASN A 259 36.97 4.46 22.22
N PHE A 260 36.98 3.50 21.28
CA PHE A 260 37.16 2.09 21.63
C PHE A 260 38.19 1.48 20.68
N ASN A 261 39.40 1.27 21.20
CA ASN A 261 40.54 0.70 20.49
C ASN A 261 40.42 -0.83 20.55
N PHE A 262 40.20 -1.48 19.41
CA PHE A 262 40.07 -2.94 19.31
C PHE A 262 41.24 -3.48 18.47
N GLU A 263 42.41 -3.51 19.08
CA GLU A 263 43.63 -3.96 18.44
C GLU A 263 44.33 -4.97 19.35
N GLU A 264 43.79 -6.21 19.43
CA GLU A 264 44.57 -7.40 19.75
C GLU A 264 43.81 -8.71 19.47
N HIS A 265 44.49 -9.64 18.80
CA HIS A 265 44.22 -11.08 18.60
C HIS A 265 43.32 -11.52 17.43
N ILE A 266 43.98 -11.79 16.29
CA ILE A 266 43.46 -12.65 15.20
C ILE A 266 44.05 -14.06 15.39
N PRO A 267 43.24 -15.11 15.68
CA PRO A 267 43.72 -16.49 15.63
C PRO A 267 43.70 -17.02 14.19
N ARG A 268 44.76 -17.76 13.83
CA ARG A 268 44.91 -18.48 12.55
C ARG A 268 43.79 -19.53 12.34
N PRO A 269 43.31 -19.73 11.10
CA PRO A 269 42.37 -20.81 10.79
C PRO A 269 43.06 -22.18 10.70
N PRO A 270 42.42 -23.27 11.14
CA PRO A 270 42.93 -24.64 10.97
C PRO A 270 42.66 -25.20 9.55
N PRO A 271 43.45 -26.19 9.10
CA PRO A 271 43.31 -26.79 7.77
C PRO A 271 42.09 -27.74 7.65
N PRO A 272 41.55 -27.95 6.44
CA PRO A 272 40.36 -28.76 6.20
C PRO A 272 40.65 -30.28 6.28
N PRO A 273 39.70 -31.10 6.80
CA PRO A 273 39.79 -32.55 6.80
C PRO A 273 39.35 -33.18 5.45
N PRO A 274 39.83 -34.41 5.13
CA PRO A 274 39.67 -35.02 3.81
C PRO A 274 38.31 -35.70 3.57
N ASP A 275 37.97 -35.75 2.29
CA ASP A 275 36.79 -36.32 1.64
C ASP A 275 36.42 -37.73 2.12
N ASN A 276 35.13 -37.90 2.45
CA ASN A 276 34.51 -39.22 2.50
C ASN A 276 33.20 -39.26 1.70
N LYS A 277 33.27 -40.12 0.68
CA LYS A 277 32.25 -40.58 -0.26
C LYS A 277 30.92 -40.93 0.43
N ARG A 278 29.79 -40.47 -0.12
CA ARG A 278 28.47 -41.07 0.16
C ARG A 278 27.93 -41.81 -1.06
N ASN A 279 27.63 -43.07 -0.79
CA ASN A 279 27.01 -44.06 -1.66
C ASN A 279 25.52 -43.80 -1.86
N LEU A 280 25.05 -44.31 -3.01
CA LEU A 280 23.69 -44.41 -3.51
C LEU A 280 22.71 -45.20 -2.61
N GLY A 281 21.40 -44.92 -2.78
CA GLY A 281 20.40 -45.98 -3.04
C GLY A 281 19.23 -46.15 -2.06
N ASN A 282 18.00 -45.95 -2.58
CA ASN A 282 16.72 -46.66 -2.37
C ASN A 282 15.55 -45.65 -2.42
N VAL A 283 14.61 -45.62 -3.37
CA VAL A 283 13.83 -46.64 -4.11
C VAL A 283 12.89 -47.48 -3.23
N ASN A 284 11.58 -47.19 -3.38
CA ASN A 284 10.38 -48.01 -3.13
C ASN A 284 10.19 -48.57 -1.70
N GLY A 285 9.01 -48.59 -1.09
CA GLY A 285 7.64 -48.39 -1.53
C GLY A 285 6.70 -49.16 -0.58
N CYS A 286 5.42 -48.79 -0.64
CA CYS A 286 4.29 -49.71 -0.61
C CYS A 286 3.68 -50.18 0.74
N LEU A 287 2.34 -50.36 0.65
CA LEU A 287 1.37 -51.02 1.55
C LEU A 287 0.82 -50.13 2.69
N LYS A 288 -0.42 -49.62 2.63
CA LYS A 288 -1.75 -50.29 2.70
C LYS A 288 -1.82 -51.34 3.83
N THR A 289 -2.51 -51.01 4.93
CA THR A 289 -3.77 -51.65 5.42
C THR A 289 -4.24 -50.98 6.75
N PRO A 290 -5.52 -51.18 7.17
CA PRO A 290 -6.33 -50.19 7.88
C PRO A 290 -6.62 -50.62 9.37
N PRO A 291 -7.64 -50.07 10.07
CA PRO A 291 -7.70 -49.93 11.53
C PRO A 291 -8.31 -51.14 12.26
N ASP A 292 -7.97 -51.31 13.54
CA ASP A 292 -8.74 -52.02 14.58
C ASP A 292 -8.25 -51.48 15.94
N THR A 293 -9.08 -50.81 16.76
CA THR A 293 -10.08 -51.30 17.72
C THR A 293 -9.53 -52.15 18.88
N HIS A 294 -9.82 -51.65 20.10
CA HIS A 294 -9.82 -52.33 21.40
C HIS A 294 -8.50 -52.84 22.00
N TYR A 295 -8.01 -52.14 23.04
CA TYR A 295 -7.32 -52.72 24.22
C TYR A 295 -7.34 -51.66 25.35
N THR A 296 -8.36 -51.64 26.21
CA THR A 296 -8.38 -52.12 27.61
C THR A 296 -7.28 -51.58 28.53
N GLU A 297 -7.73 -50.81 29.52
CA GLU A 297 -7.43 -50.89 30.96
C GLU A 297 -5.98 -51.10 31.44
N ARG A 298 -5.52 -50.08 32.18
CA ARG A 298 -5.17 -50.16 33.61
C ARG A 298 -4.08 -51.17 34.01
N ILE A 299 -2.85 -50.67 34.16
CA ILE A 299 -1.89 -51.21 35.13
C ILE A 299 -1.19 -50.05 35.85
N ASP A 300 -1.52 -49.91 37.14
CA ASP A 300 -0.69 -49.27 38.16
C ASP A 300 0.64 -50.01 38.27
N THR A 301 1.77 -49.30 38.33
CA THR A 301 2.95 -49.74 39.10
C THR A 301 3.94 -48.58 39.22
N GLU A 302 3.88 -47.93 40.38
CA GLU A 302 5.02 -47.61 41.24
C GLU A 302 6.40 -47.67 40.57
N ARG A 303 6.91 -46.51 40.16
CA ARG A 303 8.36 -46.29 40.04
C ARG A 303 8.76 -45.06 40.81
N ASN A 304 9.26 -45.36 42.00
CA ASN A 304 9.99 -44.52 42.94
C ASN A 304 11.30 -44.03 42.28
N PRO A 305 11.49 -42.73 41.98
CA PRO A 305 12.78 -42.23 41.54
C PRO A 305 13.62 -41.80 42.74
N ILE A 306 14.73 -42.52 42.86
CA ILE A 306 15.90 -42.30 43.70
C ILE A 306 16.22 -40.81 43.86
N ILE A 307 16.23 -40.36 45.12
CA ILE A 307 16.70 -39.05 45.57
C ILE A 307 18.22 -38.99 45.35
N TRP A 308 18.68 -38.18 44.40
CA TRP A 308 20.06 -37.73 44.30
C TRP A 308 20.19 -36.35 44.94
N GLU A 309 20.71 -36.30 46.17
CA GLU A 309 21.14 -35.06 46.81
C GLU A 309 22.43 -34.55 46.16
N ALA A 310 22.30 -33.68 45.16
CA ALA A 310 23.42 -32.90 44.66
C ALA A 310 23.62 -31.67 45.56
N LYS A 311 24.58 -31.78 46.48
CA LYS A 311 25.10 -30.66 47.28
C LYS A 311 25.72 -29.59 46.39
N GLY A 312 25.34 -28.33 46.65
CA GLY A 312 26.22 -27.16 46.53
C GLY A 312 26.45 -26.61 45.14
N ASN A 313 25.52 -25.78 44.65
CA ASN A 313 25.92 -24.61 43.88
C ASN A 313 24.82 -23.53 43.95
N THR A 314 25.12 -22.46 44.68
CA THR A 314 24.35 -21.20 44.78
C THR A 314 24.31 -20.52 43.41
N LYS A 315 23.46 -21.01 42.52
CA LYS A 315 23.09 -20.33 41.29
C LYS A 315 22.02 -19.29 41.62
N ARG A 316 22.35 -18.02 41.37
CA ARG A 316 21.43 -16.88 41.43
C ARG A 316 20.11 -17.24 40.74
N ASN A 317 18.99 -17.06 41.45
CA ASN A 317 17.64 -17.23 40.91
C ASN A 317 17.50 -16.47 39.58
N ARG A 318 17.57 -17.18 38.45
CA ARG A 318 17.04 -16.70 37.18
C ARG A 318 15.52 -16.83 37.29
N THR A 319 14.88 -15.73 37.69
CA THR A 319 13.49 -15.71 38.16
C THR A 319 12.41 -15.71 37.09
N MET A 320 12.69 -15.82 35.79
CA MET A 320 11.63 -15.94 34.80
C MET A 320 12.01 -16.94 33.73
N SER A 321 11.12 -17.91 33.49
CA SER A 321 11.28 -18.83 32.36
C SER A 321 11.20 -18.03 31.05
N PRO A 322 11.94 -18.41 30.00
CA PRO A 322 11.88 -17.73 28.70
C PRO A 322 10.46 -17.59 28.13
N GLY A 323 9.54 -18.51 28.46
CA GLY A 323 8.13 -18.44 28.07
C GLY A 323 7.35 -17.33 28.79
N GLU A 324 7.68 -17.04 30.04
CA GLU A 324 7.02 -15.99 30.83
C GLU A 324 7.46 -14.59 30.38
N ALA A 325 8.73 -14.44 30.00
CA ALA A 325 9.24 -13.22 29.36
C ALA A 325 8.52 -12.95 28.02
N ARG A 326 8.31 -13.98 27.19
CA ARG A 326 7.55 -13.86 25.93
C ARG A 326 6.08 -13.47 26.17
N ARG A 327 5.39 -14.10 27.12
CA ARG A 327 4.00 -13.74 27.48
C ARG A 327 3.89 -12.29 28.00
N LYS A 328 4.86 -11.84 28.80
CA LYS A 328 4.89 -10.47 29.33
C LYS A 328 5.12 -9.43 28.23
N ILE A 329 5.96 -9.75 27.24
CA ILE A 329 6.18 -8.88 26.06
C ILE A 329 4.92 -8.84 25.19
N GLN A 330 4.27 -9.99 24.96
CA GLN A 330 3.06 -10.07 24.14
C GLN A 330 1.87 -9.36 24.80
N SER A 331 1.71 -9.51 26.12
CA SER A 331 0.71 -8.77 26.91
C SER A 331 0.95 -7.26 26.88
N LYS A 332 2.21 -6.82 26.96
CA LYS A 332 2.54 -5.39 26.78
C LYS A 332 2.26 -4.88 25.37
N ARG A 333 2.47 -5.72 24.34
CA ARG A 333 2.19 -5.35 22.94
C ARG A 333 0.69 -5.20 22.70
N SER A 334 -0.12 -6.15 23.18
CA SER A 334 -1.59 -6.08 23.06
C SER A 334 -2.19 -4.92 23.86
N ALA A 335 -1.66 -4.63 25.05
CA ALA A 335 -2.08 -3.46 25.84
C ALA A 335 -1.80 -2.13 25.11
N ARG A 336 -0.63 -1.98 24.46
CA ARG A 336 -0.29 -0.80 23.66
C ARG A 336 -1.19 -0.64 22.43
N GLU A 337 -1.55 -1.75 21.80
CA GLU A 337 -2.42 -1.75 20.63
C GLU A 337 -3.86 -1.37 21.01
N ARG A 338 -4.38 -1.92 22.13
CA ARG A 338 -5.68 -1.52 22.70
C ARG A 338 -5.70 -0.03 23.07
N ALA A 339 -4.67 0.47 23.75
CA ALA A 339 -4.56 1.88 24.08
C ALA A 339 -4.51 2.78 22.84
N LYS A 340 -3.85 2.33 21.76
CA LYS A 340 -3.83 3.07 20.48
C LYS A 340 -5.20 3.10 19.81
N LEU A 341 -5.94 1.99 19.82
CA LEU A 341 -7.30 1.93 19.29
C LEU A 341 -8.27 2.79 20.10
N GLN A 342 -8.16 2.76 21.43
CA GLN A 342 -8.96 3.60 22.32
C GLN A 342 -8.73 5.09 22.04
N ARG A 343 -7.47 5.52 21.93
CA ARG A 343 -7.13 6.91 21.58
C ARG A 343 -7.69 7.34 20.22
N LEU A 344 -7.68 6.45 19.22
CA LEU A 344 -8.26 6.73 17.90
C LEU A 344 -9.80 6.80 17.93
N ALA A 345 -10.45 6.00 18.79
CA ALA A 345 -11.89 6.03 19.00
C ALA A 345 -12.30 7.34 19.68
N GLU A 346 -11.61 7.72 20.76
CA GLU A 346 -11.80 9.00 21.46
C GLU A 346 -11.57 10.19 20.53
N GLU A 347 -10.53 10.16 19.68
CA GLU A 347 -10.28 11.22 18.70
C GLU A 347 -11.41 11.31 17.66
N ARG A 348 -11.92 10.17 17.19
CA ARG A 348 -13.04 10.14 16.24
C ARG A 348 -14.31 10.69 16.88
N GLU A 349 -14.59 10.30 18.11
CA GLU A 349 -15.75 10.77 18.87
C GLU A 349 -15.65 12.28 19.16
N ALA A 350 -14.46 12.77 19.50
CA ALA A 350 -14.21 14.20 19.68
C ALA A 350 -14.48 14.99 18.39
N ARG A 351 -14.10 14.48 17.21
CA ARG A 351 -14.43 15.12 15.92
C ARG A 351 -15.93 15.09 15.63
N VAL A 352 -16.63 14.02 16.01
CA VAL A 352 -18.09 13.95 15.87
C VAL A 352 -18.75 14.98 16.77
N ARG A 353 -18.38 15.04 18.05
CA ARG A 353 -18.87 16.05 19.00
C ARG A 353 -18.54 17.48 18.55
N GLU A 354 -17.36 17.73 18.00
CA GLU A 354 -17.01 19.05 17.46
C GLU A 354 -17.88 19.42 16.25
N ARG A 355 -18.13 18.46 15.34
CA ARG A 355 -19.00 18.66 14.18
C ARG A 355 -20.45 18.90 14.59
N GLU A 356 -20.93 18.17 15.59
CA GLU A 356 -22.25 18.34 16.17
C GLU A 356 -22.39 19.69 16.88
N ARG A 357 -21.37 20.10 17.66
CA ARG A 357 -21.34 21.44 18.28
C ARG A 357 -21.36 22.56 17.24
N LEU A 358 -20.60 22.42 16.16
CA LEU A 358 -20.61 23.38 15.04
C LEU A 358 -21.94 23.38 14.30
N PHE A 359 -22.60 22.22 14.16
CA PHE A 359 -23.92 22.12 13.56
C PHE A 359 -24.98 22.80 14.44
N GLN A 360 -24.96 22.56 15.76
CA GLN A 360 -25.85 23.23 16.72
C GLN A 360 -25.64 24.75 16.74
N GLN A 361 -24.37 25.22 16.71
CA GLN A 361 -24.08 26.67 16.67
C GLN A 361 -24.41 27.31 15.30
N GLY A 362 -24.17 26.60 14.20
CA GLY A 362 -24.45 27.07 12.83
C GLY A 362 -25.93 27.09 12.51
N GLY A 363 -26.70 26.09 12.97
CA GLY A 363 -28.15 26.04 12.77
C GLY A 363 -28.89 27.20 13.43
N ILE A 364 -28.44 27.66 14.60
CA ILE A 364 -29.05 28.81 15.29
C ILE A 364 -28.78 30.12 14.54
N THR A 365 -27.58 30.30 13.98
CA THR A 365 -27.23 31.51 13.23
C THR A 365 -27.87 31.54 11.84
N GLU A 366 -28.02 30.38 11.19
CA GLU A 366 -28.69 30.28 9.89
C GLU A 366 -30.21 30.45 10.02
N ALA A 367 -30.84 29.93 11.08
CA ALA A 367 -32.26 30.17 11.39
C ALA A 367 -32.58 31.64 11.69
N GLN A 368 -31.71 32.35 12.43
CA GLN A 368 -31.86 33.80 12.66
C GLN A 368 -31.66 34.62 11.37
N ARG A 369 -30.80 34.16 10.45
CA ARG A 369 -30.61 34.80 9.15
C ARG A 369 -31.79 34.57 8.21
N ALA A 370 -32.42 33.40 8.26
CA ALA A 370 -33.63 33.09 7.51
C ALA A 370 -34.84 33.90 8.00
N GLN A 371 -34.92 34.26 9.28
CA GLN A 371 -35.98 35.12 9.80
C GLN A 371 -35.79 36.62 9.48
N SER A 372 -34.57 37.06 9.19
CA SER A 372 -34.26 38.47 8.88
C SER A 372 -34.26 38.80 7.38
N GLN A 373 -34.36 37.79 6.51
CA GLN A 373 -34.63 37.98 5.09
C GLN A 373 -36.12 37.74 4.84
N GLY A 374 -36.89 38.83 4.77
CA GLY A 374 -38.33 38.80 4.55
C GLY A 374 -38.72 38.08 3.25
N PRO A 375 -39.93 37.48 3.19
CA PRO A 375 -40.36 36.67 2.08
C PRO A 375 -40.81 37.56 0.91
N GLU A 376 -39.89 37.98 0.06
CA GLU A 376 -40.27 38.43 -1.28
C GLU A 376 -40.42 37.22 -2.21
N ALA A 377 -41.70 36.89 -2.46
CA ALA A 377 -42.22 36.25 -3.67
C ALA A 377 -41.52 34.97 -4.16
N SER A 378 -41.98 33.82 -3.65
CA SER A 378 -42.09 32.63 -4.50
C SER A 378 -43.21 31.72 -4.00
N SER A 379 -44.42 32.00 -4.48
CA SER A 379 -45.58 31.15 -4.35
C SER A 379 -45.54 30.06 -5.42
N TYR A 380 -45.13 28.84 -5.06
CA TYR A 380 -45.63 27.63 -5.74
C TYR A 380 -45.44 26.36 -4.87
N THR A 381 -46.46 26.09 -4.06
CA THR A 381 -47.04 24.78 -3.68
C THR A 381 -46.17 23.51 -3.55
N ARG A 382 -46.09 22.95 -2.33
CA ARG A 382 -46.64 21.64 -1.88
C ARG A 382 -46.12 21.36 -0.47
N ALA A 383 -46.89 21.51 0.61
CA ALA A 383 -47.99 20.65 1.06
C ALA A 383 -47.58 19.17 1.22
N TRP A 384 -46.83 18.88 2.30
CA TRP A 384 -46.95 17.66 3.09
C TRP A 384 -46.71 18.02 4.55
N THR A 385 -47.81 17.97 5.29
CA THR A 385 -47.93 18.17 6.73
C THR A 385 -47.93 16.78 7.34
N GLU A 386 -46.93 16.43 8.13
CA GLU A 386 -47.03 15.37 9.14
C GLU A 386 -45.88 15.50 10.13
N GLN A 387 -46.26 15.81 11.36
CA GLN A 387 -45.51 15.78 12.61
C GLN A 387 -46.54 15.27 13.65
N PRO A 388 -46.16 14.74 14.82
CA PRO A 388 -44.88 14.15 15.24
C PRO A 388 -45.09 12.77 15.92
N ASP A 389 -44.00 12.08 16.27
CA ASP A 389 -43.94 11.27 17.49
C ASP A 389 -42.47 11.22 17.95
N GLU A 390 -42.16 11.99 18.99
CA GLU A 390 -40.89 11.93 19.71
C GLU A 390 -40.96 10.82 20.78
N PRO A 391 -39.97 9.91 20.88
CA PRO A 391 -39.77 9.16 22.09
C PRO A 391 -38.90 9.96 23.07
N GLU A 392 -39.47 10.21 24.25
CA GLU A 392 -38.77 10.72 25.44
C GLU A 392 -37.53 9.86 25.76
N THR A 393 -36.34 10.41 25.54
CA THR A 393 -35.11 9.88 26.12
C THR A 393 -35.00 10.35 27.56
N ILE A 394 -35.33 9.42 28.48
CA ILE A 394 -35.00 9.51 29.90
C ILE A 394 -33.47 9.52 30.03
N VAL A 395 -32.93 10.64 30.51
CA VAL A 395 -31.53 10.77 30.91
C VAL A 395 -31.46 10.23 32.33
N GLU A 396 -31.01 8.98 32.50
CA GLU A 396 -30.58 8.47 33.79
C GLU A 396 -29.20 9.08 34.09
N GLU A 397 -29.17 10.03 35.01
CA GLU A 397 -27.96 10.58 35.62
C GLU A 397 -27.40 9.51 36.58
N ASP A 398 -26.45 8.71 36.11
CA ASP A 398 -25.59 7.90 36.98
C ASP A 398 -24.59 8.83 37.69
N GLU A 399 -24.97 9.31 38.88
CA GLU A 399 -24.04 9.90 39.85
C GLU A 399 -23.15 8.79 40.43
N ASP A 400 -21.96 8.62 39.85
CA ASP A 400 -20.88 7.84 40.44
C ASP A 400 -20.39 8.53 41.72
N ILE A 401 -20.94 8.12 42.87
CA ILE A 401 -20.41 8.45 44.20
C ILE A 401 -19.09 7.70 44.38
N GLU A 402 -17.97 8.39 44.17
CA GLU A 402 -16.64 7.96 44.61
C GLU A 402 -16.63 7.84 46.15
N VAL A 403 -16.84 6.63 46.66
CA VAL A 403 -16.56 6.31 48.06
C VAL A 403 -15.04 6.19 48.21
N GLU A 404 -14.44 7.30 48.62
CA GLU A 404 -13.05 7.40 49.05
C GLU A 404 -12.87 6.56 50.33
N GLU A 405 -12.39 5.32 50.20
CA GLU A 405 -12.01 4.47 51.34
C GLU A 405 -10.75 5.03 52.00
N ASP A 406 -10.99 5.88 52.99
CA ASP A 406 -10.01 6.43 53.92
C ASP A 406 -9.40 5.29 54.78
N ARG A 407 -8.12 4.98 54.54
CA ARG A 407 -7.32 4.04 55.36
C ARG A 407 -6.66 4.79 56.51
N PRO A 408 -7.05 4.59 57.78
CA PRO A 408 -6.31 5.16 58.89
C PRO A 408 -5.04 4.35 59.19
N GLN A 409 -3.88 4.97 58.96
CA GLN A 409 -2.61 4.60 59.57
C GLN A 409 -2.64 4.97 61.06
N GLY A 410 -3.04 4.03 61.91
CA GLY A 410 -3.06 4.19 63.37
C GLY A 410 -1.95 3.41 64.05
N ARG A 411 -0.84 4.09 64.33
CA ARG A 411 0.30 3.64 65.15
C ARG A 411 0.06 4.01 66.61
N ALA A 412 0.01 3.03 67.51
CA ALA A 412 0.19 3.15 68.96
C ALA A 412 0.55 1.74 69.47
N GLN A 413 1.75 1.40 69.93
CA GLN A 413 2.44 1.85 71.15
C GLN A 413 1.48 2.03 72.33
N THR A 414 1.30 0.96 73.10
CA THR A 414 0.88 1.08 74.49
C THR A 414 1.51 -0.04 75.31
N GLU A 415 2.02 0.39 76.44
CA GLU A 415 3.02 -0.22 77.30
C GLU A 415 2.42 -1.31 78.18
N ALA A 416 3.25 -2.30 78.51
CA ALA A 416 2.95 -3.32 79.51
C ALA A 416 3.29 -2.77 80.92
N PRO A 417 2.36 -2.75 81.88
CA PRO A 417 2.72 -2.50 83.27
C PRO A 417 3.03 -3.81 83.99
N GLN A 418 4.16 -3.79 84.67
CA GLN A 418 4.57 -4.73 85.70
C GLN A 418 3.60 -4.67 86.89
N ALA A 419 3.18 -5.82 87.40
CA ALA A 419 2.43 -5.93 88.66
C ALA A 419 3.29 -6.61 89.71
N SER A 420 3.87 -5.78 90.58
CA SER A 420 4.42 -6.10 91.90
C SER A 420 3.29 -6.27 92.92
N GLY A 421 3.48 -7.18 93.88
CA GLY A 421 2.48 -7.56 94.87
C GLY A 421 2.22 -6.57 96.01
N SER A 422 1.07 -6.76 96.64
CA SER A 422 0.61 -6.46 98.01
C SER A 422 -0.92 -6.68 97.96
N SER A 423 -1.72 -6.95 98.98
CA SER A 423 -1.59 -7.20 100.42
C SER A 423 -2.83 -8.04 100.79
N ALA A 424 -2.77 -8.85 101.86
CA ALA A 424 -3.84 -9.76 102.26
C ALA A 424 -5.02 -9.09 103.01
N ALA A 425 -5.33 -7.82 102.72
CA ALA A 425 -6.38 -7.05 103.39
C ALA A 425 -7.49 -6.49 102.45
N ASP A 426 -7.39 -6.68 101.13
CA ASP A 426 -8.38 -6.27 100.10
C ASP A 426 -9.37 -7.39 99.70
N SER A 427 -9.45 -8.47 100.48
CA SER A 427 -10.24 -9.64 100.10
C SER A 427 -11.75 -9.41 100.17
N ASP A 428 -12.21 -8.48 101.00
CA ASP A 428 -13.65 -8.28 101.25
C ASP A 428 -14.28 -7.33 100.21
N GLU A 429 -13.60 -6.24 99.82
CA GLU A 429 -14.06 -5.35 98.74
C GLU A 429 -14.04 -6.02 97.36
N ARG A 430 -13.11 -6.95 97.16
CA ARG A 430 -13.08 -7.79 95.95
C ARG A 430 -14.21 -8.81 95.93
N ASN A 431 -14.62 -9.34 97.08
CA ASN A 431 -15.74 -10.26 97.16
C ASN A 431 -17.09 -9.54 96.96
N ASP A 432 -17.24 -8.31 97.46
CA ASP A 432 -18.44 -7.50 97.24
C ASP A 432 -18.57 -7.05 95.77
N SER A 433 -17.48 -6.66 95.11
CA SER A 433 -17.49 -6.37 93.67
C SER A 433 -17.76 -7.61 92.80
N ILE A 434 -17.33 -8.80 93.23
CA ILE A 434 -17.70 -10.07 92.58
C ILE A 434 -19.18 -10.38 92.83
N ALA A 435 -19.73 -10.12 94.01
CA ALA A 435 -21.15 -10.34 94.33
C ALA A 435 -22.07 -9.37 93.58
N GLU A 436 -21.69 -8.09 93.45
CA GLU A 436 -22.40 -7.12 92.62
C GLU A 436 -22.30 -7.45 91.13
N SER A 437 -21.14 -7.92 90.67
CA SER A 437 -20.97 -8.45 89.31
C SER A 437 -21.85 -9.67 89.06
N MET A 438 -22.00 -10.56 90.04
CA MET A 438 -22.88 -11.73 89.95
C MET A 438 -24.37 -11.34 89.94
N ARG A 439 -24.79 -10.31 90.68
CA ARG A 439 -26.16 -9.77 90.55
C ARG A 439 -26.40 -9.14 89.18
N LYS A 440 -25.42 -8.42 88.65
CA LYS A 440 -25.50 -7.78 87.33
C LYS A 440 -25.49 -8.79 86.18
N LEU A 441 -24.76 -9.89 86.32
CA LEU A 441 -24.80 -11.04 85.41
C LEU A 441 -26.15 -11.76 85.45
N ALA A 442 -26.73 -11.96 86.64
CA ALA A 442 -28.06 -12.55 86.79
C ALA A 442 -29.17 -11.66 86.23
N GLU A 443 -28.99 -10.35 86.20
CA GLU A 443 -29.89 -9.39 85.55
C GLU A 443 -29.75 -9.44 84.02
N LEU A 444 -28.52 -9.49 83.49
CA LEU A 444 -28.27 -9.69 82.05
C LEU A 444 -28.76 -11.06 81.53
N ASP A 445 -28.71 -12.11 82.35
CA ASP A 445 -29.25 -13.42 81.98
C ASP A 445 -30.80 -13.43 81.91
N ARG A 446 -31.51 -12.50 82.59
CA ARG A 446 -32.96 -12.33 82.40
C ARG A 446 -33.32 -11.67 81.08
N ASP A 447 -32.44 -10.82 80.55
CA ASP A 447 -32.64 -10.13 79.25
C ASP A 447 -32.10 -10.92 78.06
N ARG A 448 -31.31 -11.97 78.33
CA ARG A 448 -30.79 -12.91 77.34
C ARG A 448 -31.83 -13.48 76.38
N PRO A 449 -33.03 -13.95 76.79
CA PRO A 449 -34.04 -14.44 75.85
C PRO A 449 -34.55 -13.34 74.89
N LEU A 450 -34.69 -12.10 75.35
CA LEU A 450 -35.09 -10.97 74.49
C LEU A 450 -34.01 -10.65 73.45
N TRP A 451 -32.73 -10.75 73.82
CA TRP A 451 -31.62 -10.61 72.88
C TRP A 451 -31.52 -11.77 71.91
N GLU A 452 -31.74 -13.01 72.35
CA GLU A 452 -31.72 -14.19 71.48
C GLU A 452 -32.87 -14.15 70.45
N GLU A 453 -34.07 -13.71 70.83
CA GLU A 453 -35.18 -13.51 69.90
C GLU A 453 -34.93 -12.35 68.92
N ALA A 454 -34.37 -11.23 69.39
CA ALA A 454 -33.97 -10.13 68.52
C ALA A 454 -32.83 -10.53 67.57
N ALA A 455 -31.87 -11.34 68.03
CA ALA A 455 -30.77 -11.86 67.22
C ALA A 455 -31.28 -12.84 66.15
N ARG A 456 -32.21 -13.75 66.50
CA ARG A 456 -32.86 -14.64 65.52
C ARG A 456 -33.65 -13.86 64.48
N THR A 457 -34.36 -12.80 64.89
CA THR A 457 -35.11 -11.94 63.96
C THR A 457 -34.18 -11.19 63.00
N ARG A 458 -33.04 -10.68 63.47
CA ARG A 458 -32.02 -10.07 62.62
C ARG A 458 -31.41 -11.07 61.65
N GLN A 459 -31.06 -12.27 62.13
CA GLN A 459 -30.47 -13.30 61.28
C GLN A 459 -31.45 -13.81 60.22
N ALA A 460 -32.74 -13.91 60.53
CA ALA A 460 -33.78 -14.25 59.55
C ALA A 460 -33.94 -13.16 58.49
N ARG A 461 -33.91 -11.88 58.89
CA ARG A 461 -33.96 -10.74 57.96
C ARG A 461 -32.73 -10.68 57.06
N GLU A 462 -31.54 -10.88 57.62
CA GLU A 462 -30.27 -10.88 56.87
C GLU A 462 -30.23 -12.00 55.83
N ARG A 463 -30.68 -13.22 56.18
CA ARG A 463 -30.78 -14.32 55.20
C ARG A 463 -31.80 -14.03 54.10
N ALA A 464 -32.95 -13.46 54.45
CA ALA A 464 -33.96 -13.09 53.46
C ALA A 464 -33.44 -11.99 52.51
N GLU A 465 -32.68 -11.02 53.02
CA GLU A 465 -32.04 -9.97 52.22
C GLU A 465 -30.90 -10.53 51.36
N GLU A 466 -30.09 -11.46 51.87
CA GLU A 466 -29.03 -12.12 51.10
C GLU A 466 -29.61 -13.02 49.99
N GLU A 467 -30.72 -13.72 50.24
CA GLU A 467 -31.43 -14.50 49.22
C GLU A 467 -32.07 -13.58 48.16
N ALA A 468 -32.67 -12.47 48.58
CA ALA A 468 -33.21 -11.47 47.66
C ALA A 468 -32.10 -10.85 46.80
N ASN A 469 -30.94 -10.53 47.39
CA ASN A 469 -29.79 -10.00 46.68
C ASN A 469 -29.18 -11.02 45.71
N ARG A 470 -29.11 -12.30 46.09
CA ARG A 470 -28.67 -13.37 45.19
C ARG A 470 -29.63 -13.57 44.02
N ALA A 471 -30.94 -13.59 44.27
CA ALA A 471 -31.93 -13.70 43.20
C ALA A 471 -31.87 -12.50 42.24
N ALA A 472 -31.74 -11.28 42.75
CA ALA A 472 -31.59 -10.07 41.94
C ALA A 472 -30.29 -10.07 41.13
N ALA A 473 -29.18 -10.55 41.70
CA ALA A 473 -27.91 -10.67 41.00
C ALA A 473 -27.97 -11.70 39.86
N GLU A 474 -28.61 -12.86 40.08
CA GLU A 474 -28.81 -13.86 39.05
C GLU A 474 -29.71 -13.37 37.92
N GLU A 475 -30.77 -12.62 38.23
CA GLU A 475 -31.64 -12.01 37.22
C GLU A 475 -30.88 -10.98 36.37
N ARG A 476 -30.06 -10.13 36.99
CA ARG A 476 -29.18 -9.18 36.28
C ARG A 476 -28.20 -9.90 35.36
N GLN A 477 -27.57 -10.98 35.82
CA GLN A 477 -26.66 -11.79 34.99
C GLN A 477 -27.37 -12.43 33.80
N LYS A 478 -28.59 -12.95 33.99
CA LYS A 478 -29.41 -13.53 32.90
C LYS A 478 -29.82 -12.45 31.89
N ALA A 479 -30.23 -11.27 32.35
CA ALA A 479 -30.59 -10.15 31.50
C ALA A 479 -29.39 -9.65 30.69
N GLU A 480 -28.22 -9.51 31.31
CA GLU A 480 -26.99 -9.09 30.63
C GLU A 480 -26.54 -10.14 29.60
N ALA A 481 -26.58 -11.43 29.95
CA ALA A 481 -26.27 -12.51 29.02
C ALA A 481 -27.20 -12.52 27.80
N ARG A 482 -28.50 -12.26 28.00
CA ARG A 482 -29.47 -12.13 26.92
C ARG A 482 -29.17 -10.94 26.02
N ARG A 483 -28.88 -9.77 26.60
CA ARG A 483 -28.50 -8.55 25.84
C ARG A 483 -27.24 -8.79 25.01
N ARG A 484 -26.23 -9.45 25.59
CA ARG A 484 -24.98 -9.78 24.90
C ARG A 484 -25.19 -10.79 23.77
N ALA A 485 -26.06 -11.78 23.95
CA ALA A 485 -26.40 -12.74 22.91
C ALA A 485 -27.14 -12.08 21.73
N GLU A 486 -28.08 -11.17 22.03
CA GLU A 486 -28.80 -10.40 21.01
C GLU A 486 -27.87 -9.47 20.23
N GLU A 487 -26.98 -8.76 20.92
CA GLU A 487 -25.99 -7.90 20.28
C GLU A 487 -25.03 -8.70 19.39
N ALA A 488 -24.58 -9.88 19.86
CA ALA A 488 -23.74 -10.77 19.07
C ALA A 488 -24.44 -11.25 17.80
N LEU A 489 -25.74 -11.60 17.89
CA LEU A 489 -26.55 -11.99 16.74
C LEU A 489 -26.72 -10.82 15.74
N ARG A 490 -27.00 -9.62 16.24
CA ARG A 490 -27.10 -8.41 15.40
C ARG A 490 -25.79 -8.12 14.67
N LYS A 491 -24.66 -8.25 15.38
CA LYS A 491 -23.33 -8.05 14.81
C LYS A 491 -22.97 -9.12 13.77
N ALA A 492 -23.38 -10.37 14.00
CA ALA A 492 -23.20 -11.46 13.04
C ALA A 492 -23.98 -11.20 11.74
N ARG A 493 -25.26 -10.83 11.85
CA ARG A 493 -26.09 -10.47 10.68
C ARG A 493 -25.54 -9.27 9.92
N ALA A 494 -25.09 -8.23 10.63
CA ALA A 494 -24.48 -7.05 10.00
C ALA A 494 -23.18 -7.40 9.26
N LYS A 495 -22.37 -8.32 9.81
CA LYS A 495 -21.13 -8.79 9.15
C LYS A 495 -21.45 -9.62 7.90
N GLU A 496 -22.47 -10.47 7.95
CA GLU A 496 -22.92 -11.27 6.81
C GLU A 496 -23.46 -10.37 5.67
N GLN A 497 -24.32 -9.39 6.01
CA GLN A 497 -24.82 -8.43 5.03
C GLN A 497 -23.69 -7.57 4.42
N ALA A 498 -22.71 -7.15 5.22
CA ALA A 498 -21.56 -6.42 4.73
C ALA A 498 -20.65 -7.26 3.81
N ALA A 499 -20.49 -8.56 4.11
CA ALA A 499 -19.75 -9.48 3.25
C ALA A 499 -20.48 -9.68 1.91
N ALA A 500 -21.80 -9.96 1.95
CA ALA A 500 -22.61 -10.10 0.74
C ALA A 500 -22.60 -8.83 -0.12
N ALA A 501 -22.70 -7.64 0.48
CA ALA A 501 -22.61 -6.37 -0.24
C ALA A 501 -21.24 -6.15 -0.89
N LYS A 502 -20.16 -6.55 -0.22
CA LYS A 502 -18.79 -6.46 -0.76
C LYS A 502 -18.58 -7.42 -1.93
N ASP A 503 -19.11 -8.63 -1.84
CA ASP A 503 -19.02 -9.63 -2.91
C ASP A 503 -19.84 -9.20 -4.14
N GLU A 504 -21.03 -8.62 -3.93
CA GLU A 504 -21.85 -8.04 -5.00
C GLU A 504 -21.16 -6.86 -5.68
N GLU A 505 -20.55 -5.94 -4.91
CA GLU A 505 -19.78 -4.83 -5.47
C GLU A 505 -18.56 -5.31 -6.26
N ALA A 506 -17.86 -6.34 -5.77
CA ALA A 506 -16.74 -6.96 -6.47
C ALA A 506 -17.20 -7.57 -7.80
N ARG A 507 -18.34 -8.27 -7.81
CA ARG A 507 -18.95 -8.83 -9.03
C ARG A 507 -19.30 -7.72 -10.03
N ARG A 508 -19.99 -6.66 -9.59
CA ARG A 508 -20.34 -5.52 -10.45
C ARG A 508 -19.10 -4.84 -11.04
N LYS A 509 -18.08 -4.61 -10.23
CA LYS A 509 -16.82 -4.00 -10.68
C LYS A 509 -16.08 -4.88 -11.70
N ARG A 510 -16.15 -6.20 -11.55
CA ARG A 510 -15.60 -7.17 -12.51
C ARG A 510 -16.33 -7.10 -13.85
N GLU A 511 -17.66 -7.08 -13.82
CA GLU A 511 -18.50 -6.95 -15.01
C GLU A 511 -18.25 -5.61 -15.72
N GLU A 512 -18.18 -4.50 -14.99
CA GLU A 512 -17.87 -3.17 -15.53
C GLU A 512 -16.49 -3.16 -16.22
N ARG A 513 -15.46 -3.75 -15.60
CA ARG A 513 -14.12 -3.88 -16.22
C ARG A 513 -14.17 -4.73 -17.49
N ALA A 514 -14.87 -5.85 -17.46
CA ALA A 514 -15.02 -6.71 -18.63
C ALA A 514 -15.75 -5.97 -19.76
N GLN A 515 -16.81 -5.22 -19.46
CA GLN A 515 -17.50 -4.37 -20.42
C GLN A 515 -16.60 -3.25 -20.95
N HIS A 516 -15.80 -2.62 -20.10
CA HIS A 516 -14.90 -1.54 -20.51
C HIS A 516 -13.80 -2.03 -21.45
N VAL A 517 -13.20 -3.19 -21.16
CA VAL A 517 -12.21 -3.83 -22.04
C VAL A 517 -12.86 -4.20 -23.38
N ARG A 518 -14.07 -4.76 -23.38
CA ARG A 518 -14.82 -5.03 -24.62
C ARG A 518 -15.10 -3.74 -25.39
N ALA A 519 -15.57 -2.70 -24.73
CA ALA A 519 -15.91 -1.42 -25.35
C ALA A 519 -14.69 -0.74 -25.98
N GLU A 520 -13.54 -0.75 -25.30
CA GLU A 520 -12.29 -0.23 -25.84
C GLU A 520 -11.79 -1.04 -27.03
N HIS A 521 -11.85 -2.37 -26.94
CA HIS A 521 -11.55 -3.25 -28.07
C HIS A 521 -12.47 -2.96 -29.27
N TYR A 522 -13.77 -2.76 -29.04
CA TYR A 522 -14.73 -2.35 -30.06
C TYR A 522 -14.41 -0.97 -30.65
N ARG A 523 -14.02 0.01 -29.82
CA ARG A 523 -13.63 1.36 -30.28
C ARG A 523 -12.39 1.31 -31.16
N GLN A 524 -11.35 0.61 -30.74
CA GLN A 524 -10.13 0.43 -31.54
C GLN A 524 -10.44 -0.23 -32.89
N MET A 525 -11.31 -1.24 -32.90
CA MET A 525 -11.74 -1.92 -34.12
C MET A 525 -12.64 -1.07 -35.02
N ARG A 526 -13.39 -0.10 -34.48
CA ARG A 526 -14.36 0.69 -35.25
C ARG A 526 -13.69 1.62 -36.27
N TRP A 527 -12.53 2.17 -35.93
CA TRP A 527 -11.85 3.24 -36.71
C TRP A 527 -10.83 2.74 -37.73
N VAL A 528 -10.45 1.47 -37.69
CA VAL A 528 -9.53 0.89 -38.68
C VAL A 528 -10.33 0.45 -39.91
N GLN A 529 -9.96 0.97 -41.08
CA GLN A 529 -10.49 0.45 -42.35
C GLN A 529 -10.09 -1.02 -42.48
N TRP A 530 -11.08 -1.91 -42.48
CA TRP A 530 -10.84 -3.34 -42.52
C TRP A 530 -10.38 -3.75 -43.92
N ASN A 531 -9.18 -4.32 -44.01
CA ASN A 531 -8.59 -4.82 -45.25
C ASN A 531 -7.78 -6.10 -44.94
N ASP A 532 -7.33 -6.77 -45.99
CA ASP A 532 -6.65 -8.06 -45.86
C ASP A 532 -5.35 -7.98 -45.03
N THR A 533 -4.61 -6.87 -45.15
CA THR A 533 -3.36 -6.69 -44.39
C THR A 533 -3.65 -6.48 -42.90
N VAL A 534 -4.73 -5.78 -42.56
CA VAL A 534 -5.22 -5.63 -41.18
C VAL A 534 -5.71 -6.96 -40.63
N ALA A 535 -6.42 -7.78 -41.42
CA ALA A 535 -6.86 -9.11 -41.01
C ALA A 535 -5.67 -10.02 -40.66
N VAL A 536 -4.66 -10.05 -41.53
CA VAL A 536 -3.41 -10.81 -41.30
C VAL A 536 -2.67 -10.30 -40.06
N ASN A 537 -2.48 -8.99 -39.92
CA ASN A 537 -1.80 -8.42 -38.76
C ASN A 537 -2.56 -8.71 -37.45
N ARG A 538 -3.89 -8.63 -37.47
CA ARG A 538 -4.72 -9.00 -36.33
C ARG A 538 -4.52 -10.47 -35.97
N PHE A 539 -4.54 -11.38 -36.93
CA PHE A 539 -4.33 -12.81 -36.69
C PHE A 539 -3.00 -13.06 -35.97
N ILE A 540 -1.92 -12.40 -36.40
CA ILE A 540 -0.59 -12.51 -35.78
C ILE A 540 -0.62 -11.98 -34.33
N GLN A 541 -1.13 -10.76 -34.13
CA GLN A 541 -1.14 -10.11 -32.81
C GLN A 541 -2.05 -10.85 -31.82
N THR A 542 -3.29 -11.12 -32.21
CA THR A 542 -4.28 -11.83 -31.40
C THR A 542 -3.81 -13.26 -31.15
N GLY A 543 -3.12 -13.88 -32.11
CA GLY A 543 -2.49 -15.19 -31.96
C GLY A 543 -1.49 -15.26 -30.83
N GLN A 544 -0.60 -14.28 -30.74
CA GLN A 544 0.38 -14.18 -29.66
C GLN A 544 -0.29 -13.94 -28.30
N GLN A 545 -1.32 -13.10 -28.25
CA GLN A 545 -2.07 -12.83 -27.02
C GLN A 545 -2.81 -14.09 -26.55
N PHE A 546 -3.50 -14.79 -27.45
CA PHE A 546 -4.21 -16.04 -27.18
C PHE A 546 -3.26 -17.15 -26.68
N ASP A 547 -2.06 -17.24 -27.26
CA ASP A 547 -1.06 -18.21 -26.81
C ASP A 547 -0.52 -17.92 -25.41
N ARG A 548 -0.44 -16.65 -25.01
CA ARG A 548 0.04 -16.23 -23.68
C ARG A 548 -1.05 -16.25 -22.60
N ARG A 549 -2.31 -16.06 -22.98
CA ARG A 549 -3.43 -16.01 -22.03
C ARG A 549 -3.71 -17.40 -21.45
N GLY A 550 -3.93 -17.44 -20.14
CA GLY A 550 -4.54 -18.56 -19.44
C GLY A 550 -6.03 -18.27 -19.32
N PHE A 551 -6.87 -19.25 -19.66
CA PHE A 551 -8.32 -19.11 -19.59
C PHE A 551 -8.81 -19.75 -18.29
N THR A 552 -9.64 -19.01 -17.56
CA THR A 552 -10.24 -19.44 -16.28
C THR A 552 -11.75 -19.24 -16.37
N LEU A 553 -12.51 -19.88 -15.49
CA LEU A 553 -13.98 -19.65 -15.38
C LEU A 553 -14.31 -18.17 -15.16
N ASP A 554 -13.34 -17.50 -14.56
CA ASP A 554 -13.30 -16.13 -14.11
C ASP A 554 -12.97 -15.14 -15.25
N ASP A 555 -12.29 -15.61 -16.29
CA ASP A 555 -11.93 -14.88 -17.50
C ASP A 555 -12.20 -15.76 -18.72
N PRO A 556 -13.49 -15.97 -19.04
CA PRO A 556 -13.90 -16.90 -20.08
C PRO A 556 -13.37 -16.48 -21.45
N VAL A 557 -12.94 -17.45 -22.26
CA VAL A 557 -12.65 -17.15 -23.67
C VAL A 557 -13.96 -16.75 -24.34
N THR A 558 -13.93 -15.67 -25.10
CA THR A 558 -15.07 -15.27 -25.95
C THR A 558 -14.69 -15.47 -27.40
N PHE A 559 -15.69 -15.71 -28.25
CA PHE A 559 -15.48 -16.02 -29.66
C PHE A 559 -14.64 -14.94 -30.39
N ASP A 560 -14.84 -13.67 -30.05
CA ASP A 560 -14.13 -12.52 -30.61
C ASP A 560 -12.62 -12.48 -30.27
N LEU A 561 -12.22 -13.11 -29.16
CA LEU A 561 -10.83 -13.14 -28.69
C LEU A 561 -9.98 -14.20 -29.40
N VAL A 562 -10.62 -15.15 -30.08
CA VAL A 562 -9.90 -16.20 -30.79
C VAL A 562 -9.36 -15.64 -32.11
N PRO A 563 -8.09 -15.92 -32.45
CA PRO A 563 -7.44 -15.44 -33.66
C PRO A 563 -7.88 -16.24 -34.89
N TRP A 564 -9.15 -16.18 -35.26
CA TRP A 564 -9.68 -16.93 -36.42
C TRP A 564 -8.96 -16.51 -37.73
N PRO A 565 -8.44 -17.45 -38.53
CA PRO A 565 -7.73 -17.16 -39.78
C PRO A 565 -8.72 -16.90 -40.92
N ILE A 566 -9.38 -15.75 -40.89
CA ILE A 566 -10.40 -15.34 -41.88
C ILE A 566 -10.23 -13.88 -42.28
N LEU A 567 -10.70 -13.51 -43.47
CA LEU A 567 -10.64 -12.12 -43.96
C LEU A 567 -11.83 -11.27 -43.51
N LYS A 568 -12.92 -11.87 -43.04
CA LYS A 568 -14.12 -11.15 -42.56
C LYS A 568 -13.81 -10.34 -41.29
N ARG A 569 -14.56 -9.25 -41.11
CA ARG A 569 -14.43 -8.41 -39.92
C ARG A 569 -14.87 -9.19 -38.67
N PRO A 570 -14.21 -9.04 -37.52
CA PRO A 570 -14.55 -9.81 -36.32
C PRO A 570 -15.91 -9.39 -35.73
N LEU A 571 -16.34 -8.15 -36.00
CA LEU A 571 -17.61 -7.62 -35.52
C LEU A 571 -18.76 -8.32 -36.24
N GLY A 572 -19.44 -9.22 -35.52
CA GLY A 572 -20.53 -10.03 -36.07
C GLY A 572 -20.06 -11.33 -36.71
N LEU A 573 -18.84 -11.78 -36.41
CA LEU A 573 -18.39 -13.08 -36.85
C LEU A 573 -19.05 -14.18 -36.02
N GLY A 574 -19.79 -15.07 -36.68
CA GLY A 574 -20.37 -16.27 -36.07
C GLY A 574 -19.51 -17.52 -36.27
N ALA A 575 -19.90 -18.62 -35.64
CA ALA A 575 -19.27 -19.93 -35.87
C ALA A 575 -19.54 -20.45 -37.29
N GLU A 576 -20.69 -20.08 -37.85
CA GLU A 576 -21.13 -20.36 -39.22
C GLU A 576 -20.26 -19.68 -40.29
N ASP A 577 -19.57 -18.59 -39.95
CA ASP A 577 -18.67 -17.90 -40.86
C ASP A 577 -17.30 -18.59 -40.99
N ILE A 578 -17.01 -19.57 -40.14
CA ILE A 578 -15.76 -20.34 -40.12
C ILE A 578 -15.96 -21.62 -40.92
N ASP A 579 -15.94 -21.47 -42.24
CA ASP A 579 -15.96 -22.56 -43.22
C ASP A 579 -14.57 -22.83 -43.81
N PHE A 580 -14.43 -23.94 -44.53
CA PHE A 580 -13.18 -24.31 -45.21
C PHE A 580 -12.74 -23.22 -46.20
N ALA A 581 -13.69 -22.65 -46.96
CA ALA A 581 -13.41 -21.69 -48.02
C ALA A 581 -12.83 -20.36 -47.49
N SER A 582 -13.38 -19.81 -46.40
CA SER A 582 -12.89 -18.57 -45.79
C SER A 582 -11.49 -18.73 -45.18
N VAL A 583 -11.20 -19.89 -44.59
CA VAL A 583 -9.88 -20.21 -44.05
C VAL A 583 -8.86 -20.36 -45.18
N GLU A 584 -9.20 -21.08 -46.25
CA GLU A 584 -8.34 -21.17 -47.44
C GLU A 584 -8.08 -19.82 -48.09
N GLU A 585 -9.11 -18.97 -48.21
CA GLU A 585 -8.98 -17.62 -48.77
C GLU A 585 -8.01 -16.76 -47.95
N PHE A 586 -8.08 -16.84 -46.62
CA PHE A 586 -7.15 -16.17 -45.73
C PHE A 586 -5.71 -16.63 -45.96
N PHE A 587 -5.47 -17.94 -46.01
CA PHE A 587 -4.11 -18.46 -46.22
C PHE A 587 -3.58 -18.19 -47.64
N ARG A 588 -4.44 -18.21 -48.67
CA ARG A 588 -4.09 -17.77 -50.03
C ARG A 588 -3.62 -16.32 -50.04
N ARG A 589 -4.22 -15.46 -49.22
CA ARG A 589 -3.79 -14.06 -49.07
C ARG A 589 -2.48 -13.96 -48.28
N LEU A 590 -2.26 -14.85 -47.32
CA LEU A 590 -1.04 -14.97 -46.53
C LEU A 590 0.17 -15.44 -47.35
N GLU A 591 -0.03 -16.19 -48.43
CA GLU A 591 1.03 -16.65 -49.35
C GLU A 591 1.80 -15.49 -50.01
N GLN A 592 1.24 -14.28 -50.01
CA GLN A 592 1.92 -13.09 -50.50
C GLN A 592 3.01 -12.56 -49.55
N LEU A 593 3.05 -13.05 -48.31
CA LEU A 593 4.17 -12.81 -47.40
C LEU A 593 5.41 -13.58 -47.85
N ARG A 594 6.54 -13.31 -47.21
CA ARG A 594 7.77 -14.08 -47.48
C ARG A 594 7.52 -15.58 -47.21
N PRO A 595 8.01 -16.49 -48.06
CA PRO A 595 7.75 -17.94 -47.90
C PRO A 595 8.12 -18.50 -46.52
N HIS A 596 9.14 -17.93 -45.86
CA HIS A 596 9.53 -18.30 -44.51
C HIS A 596 8.48 -17.91 -43.45
N ASP A 597 7.96 -16.68 -43.54
CA ASP A 597 6.94 -16.16 -42.62
C ASP A 597 5.63 -16.93 -42.80
N TYR A 598 5.24 -17.21 -44.04
CA TYR A 598 4.07 -18.05 -44.36
C TYR A 598 4.16 -19.43 -43.70
N ARG A 599 5.27 -20.16 -43.90
CA ARG A 599 5.47 -21.49 -43.29
C ARG A 599 5.46 -21.44 -41.76
N THR A 600 5.98 -20.37 -41.17
CA THR A 600 6.01 -20.18 -39.71
C THR A 600 4.60 -19.97 -39.17
N LEU A 601 3.82 -19.10 -39.81
CA LEU A 601 2.43 -18.83 -39.43
C LEU A 601 1.52 -20.05 -39.64
N LEU A 602 1.72 -20.82 -40.71
CA LEU A 602 0.97 -22.06 -40.95
C LEU A 602 1.24 -23.10 -39.85
N LYS A 603 2.51 -23.29 -39.46
CA LYS A 603 2.88 -24.16 -38.32
C LYS A 603 2.27 -23.67 -37.01
N GLN A 604 2.31 -22.36 -36.75
CA GLN A 604 1.71 -21.78 -35.55
C GLN A 604 0.19 -21.97 -35.54
N ALA A 605 -0.49 -21.76 -36.66
CA ALA A 605 -1.92 -22.00 -36.81
C ALA A 605 -2.25 -23.47 -36.54
N GLN A 606 -1.49 -24.41 -37.11
CA GLN A 606 -1.69 -25.85 -36.90
C GLN A 606 -1.61 -26.23 -35.42
N ILE A 607 -0.58 -25.74 -34.72
CA ILE A 607 -0.41 -26.02 -33.29
C ILE A 607 -1.51 -25.31 -32.48
N ARG A 608 -1.84 -24.06 -32.82
CA ARG A 608 -2.83 -23.24 -32.09
C ARG A 608 -4.25 -23.79 -32.20
N PHE A 609 -4.64 -24.28 -33.36
CA PHE A 609 -5.97 -24.84 -33.62
C PHE A 609 -5.99 -26.38 -33.52
N HIS A 610 -5.02 -26.97 -32.83
CA HIS A 610 -5.09 -28.40 -32.52
C HIS A 610 -6.13 -28.65 -31.40
N PRO A 611 -7.12 -29.54 -31.60
CA PRO A 611 -8.15 -29.81 -30.59
C PRO A 611 -7.57 -30.18 -29.22
N ASP A 612 -6.52 -31.01 -29.18
CA ASP A 612 -5.86 -31.38 -27.92
C ASP A 612 -5.23 -30.20 -27.19
N ARG A 613 -4.72 -29.20 -27.91
CA ARG A 613 -4.12 -28.02 -27.28
C ARG A 613 -5.18 -27.16 -26.59
N TRP A 614 -6.37 -27.06 -27.20
CA TRP A 614 -7.51 -26.36 -26.60
C TRP A 614 -8.03 -27.07 -25.35
N ARG A 615 -8.08 -28.41 -25.37
CA ARG A 615 -8.40 -29.23 -24.20
C ARG A 615 -7.35 -29.07 -23.10
N ALA A 616 -6.06 -29.15 -23.45
CA ALA A 616 -4.96 -29.02 -22.49
C ALA A 616 -4.90 -27.63 -21.82
N LYS A 617 -5.28 -26.58 -22.55
CA LYS A 617 -5.40 -25.21 -22.02
C LYS A 617 -6.72 -24.95 -21.27
N ASN A 618 -7.58 -25.94 -21.14
CA ASN A 618 -8.93 -25.82 -20.57
C ASN A 618 -9.77 -24.70 -21.20
N VAL A 619 -9.58 -24.44 -22.51
CA VAL A 619 -10.29 -23.37 -23.23
C VAL A 619 -11.79 -23.63 -23.18
N TYR A 620 -12.20 -24.87 -23.50
CA TYR A 620 -13.61 -25.29 -23.48
C TYR A 620 -14.25 -25.28 -22.09
N GLY A 621 -13.46 -25.40 -21.02
CA GLY A 621 -13.98 -25.35 -19.65
C GLY A 621 -14.31 -23.92 -19.18
N SER A 622 -13.90 -22.92 -19.97
CA SER A 622 -14.18 -21.51 -19.69
C SER A 622 -15.36 -20.95 -20.50
N VAL A 623 -16.05 -21.78 -21.30
CA VAL A 623 -17.11 -21.35 -22.22
C VAL A 623 -18.43 -22.01 -21.85
N ASP A 624 -19.54 -21.33 -22.11
CA ASP A 624 -20.88 -21.90 -21.94
C ASP A 624 -21.09 -23.10 -22.88
N ASP A 625 -21.83 -24.12 -22.44
CA ASP A 625 -21.99 -25.38 -23.19
C ASP A 625 -22.55 -25.18 -24.61
N ALA A 626 -23.40 -24.17 -24.83
CA ALA A 626 -23.94 -23.86 -26.15
C ALA A 626 -22.88 -23.30 -27.12
N GLU A 627 -22.00 -22.42 -26.64
CA GLU A 627 -20.91 -21.85 -27.45
C GLU A 627 -19.76 -22.84 -27.65
N LYS A 628 -19.57 -23.75 -26.69
CA LYS A 628 -18.52 -24.77 -26.71
C LYS A 628 -18.60 -25.68 -27.95
N ASP A 629 -19.79 -26.19 -28.27
CA ASP A 629 -19.98 -27.06 -29.45
C ASP A 629 -19.68 -26.31 -30.76
N CYS A 630 -20.07 -25.04 -30.83
CA CYS A 630 -19.76 -24.16 -31.95
C CYS A 630 -18.25 -23.91 -32.08
N MET A 631 -17.55 -23.65 -30.97
CA MET A 631 -16.10 -23.47 -30.96
C MET A 631 -15.35 -24.75 -31.34
N GLU A 632 -15.75 -25.91 -30.84
CA GLU A 632 -15.09 -27.18 -31.16
C GLU A 632 -15.23 -27.52 -32.65
N THR A 633 -16.40 -27.24 -33.23
CA THR A 633 -16.64 -27.39 -34.67
C THR A 633 -15.74 -26.45 -35.48
N ALA A 634 -15.72 -25.16 -35.14
CA ALA A 634 -14.89 -24.16 -35.82
C ALA A 634 -13.39 -24.47 -35.73
N VAL A 635 -12.89 -24.88 -34.56
CA VAL A 635 -11.50 -25.29 -34.35
C VAL A 635 -11.16 -26.49 -35.22
N THR A 636 -12.05 -27.47 -35.28
CA THR A 636 -11.86 -28.68 -36.10
C THR A 636 -11.78 -28.32 -37.57
N THR A 637 -12.67 -27.46 -38.07
CA THR A 637 -12.64 -26.96 -39.46
C THR A 637 -11.31 -26.27 -39.78
N VAL A 638 -10.86 -25.35 -38.93
CA VAL A 638 -9.58 -24.65 -39.11
C VAL A 638 -8.41 -25.64 -39.09
N SER A 639 -8.40 -26.58 -38.14
CA SER A 639 -7.33 -27.57 -37.97
C SER A 639 -7.17 -28.46 -39.20
N GLN A 640 -8.30 -28.95 -39.74
CA GLN A 640 -8.33 -29.79 -40.94
C GLN A 640 -7.86 -29.00 -42.17
N THR A 641 -8.37 -27.78 -42.36
CA THR A 641 -7.98 -26.91 -43.49
C THR A 641 -6.48 -26.60 -43.47
N VAL A 642 -5.95 -26.21 -42.32
CA VAL A 642 -4.51 -25.91 -42.16
C VAL A 642 -3.65 -27.15 -42.40
N THR A 643 -4.13 -28.35 -42.04
CA THR A 643 -3.44 -29.60 -42.29
C THR A 643 -3.40 -29.96 -43.78
N GLN A 644 -4.49 -29.70 -44.51
CA GLN A 644 -4.55 -29.90 -45.96
C GLN A 644 -3.60 -28.95 -46.71
N LEU A 645 -3.54 -27.67 -46.33
CA LEU A 645 -2.66 -26.67 -46.95
C LEU A 645 -1.15 -26.93 -46.75
N ARG A 646 -0.80 -27.83 -45.83
CA ARG A 646 0.59 -28.21 -45.55
C ARG A 646 1.10 -29.35 -46.44
N GLY A 647 0.19 -30.23 -46.89
CA GLY A 647 0.50 -31.38 -47.74
C GLY A 647 0.62 -30.97 -49.18
#